data_AF-A0AAV6Y191-F1
#
_entry.id   AF-A0AAV6Y191-F1
#
_cell.length_a   1.000
_cell.length_b   1.000
_cell.length_c   1.000
_cell.angle_alpha   90.00
_cell.angle_beta   90.00
_cell.angle_gamma   90.00
#
_symmetry.space_group_name_H-M   'P 1'
#
loop_
_entity.id
_entity.type
_entity.pdbx_description
1 polymer ?
#
loop_
_entity_poly.entity_id
_entity_poly.type
_entity_poly.pdbx_seq_one_letter_code
_entity_poly.pdbx_strand_id
1 'polypeptide(L)'
;MGDERQTLLHFPDKNRVFARCASHAQDELRGFRTWLRWLCVDQSNAWTTCLSWSVFVVFGILIPALSHFKLACADCDSRHSRPYDNVAQLSLSGVATISFICLSSFVRKYGLRRFLFFDKLRDESETVRNGYTAQFSRSLKILFIFVLPCFAAESAYKIWWFSSGGRRIPFLGNVIVSNTVACILELCSWFYRTVVFFLVCVLFRLICYLQILRLQDFAQVFQVDYDVESVLREHLRIRRHLRIISHRFRVFILWALVFITASQFASLLMTTRDADVNIYHTGELAVCSVSLLAGLLILLRSATRITHKAQAVTCLAAKWHVCATIDSFDTVETETPVARVADEQMFTASSDGSSDLDDVGDEEDELDNSNFVPSYAYSTISFQKRQALVTYFENNRAGITVFGFMLDRTSLHTIFGIEMSLVLWLLGKTIDSAPLSRCSKEHQKIYQDWFSFADSDGDGRITGGDAIKFFSMSNLPRQDLKLVWAIADSKRQGFLGIKEFITAMQLVSLAQAGHTINSDILNSEVDFENLQPPSMDGLDVLLAKRKRLPSEPEQNGSSQVQSSPAAGWFSSSSSAKKVSLSSVTSIVDGLKKLYVQKLKPLEVTYRFNDFVSPLLGNSDFDAKPMVMLLGQYSTGKTTFIKHLLKTSYPGAHIGPEPTTDRFVVVMNGPDERSVPGNTVAVQADMPFGGLTTFGTAFLSKFECSQMPHPLLEHITLVDTPGVLSGEKQRTQRSYDFTGVTSWFAAKCDLILLLFDPHKLDISDEFKRVIGSLRGHDDKIRVVLNKADQVDTQQLMRVYGALMWSLGKVLNTPEVMRVYIGSFNDKPINEAAAGPIGKMLFEKEQDDLLADLRDIPKKACDRRINEFVKRARAAKMHAYIISHLKKEMPAMMGKAKTQQRLIDNLQDEFAKAHTLSILYLYVCIILGLFLFFSNFQVQREHHLPAGDFPSVEHFRDVLSGYNIDKFEKLKPKMIQSVDDMLGYDIPELLKNFRNPYD
;
A
#
# COMPACT_ATOMS: atom_id res chain seq x y z
N MET A 1 59.00 26.89 27.15
CA MET A 1 59.72 25.60 27.16
C MET A 1 59.15 24.83 28.33
N GLY A 2 58.23 23.88 28.21
CA GLY A 2 58.02 22.87 27.18
C GLY A 2 58.40 21.52 27.77
N ASP A 3 57.44 20.78 28.33
CA ASP A 3 57.24 19.32 28.13
C ASP A 3 56.16 18.76 29.06
N GLU A 4 55.04 18.33 28.48
CA GLU A 4 54.08 17.41 29.09
C GLU A 4 53.68 16.36 28.04
N ARG A 5 54.10 15.10 28.24
CA ARG A 5 53.45 13.93 27.67
C ARG A 5 53.78 12.65 28.46
N GLN A 6 52.72 11.87 28.68
CA GLN A 6 52.62 10.47 29.13
C GLN A 6 52.57 10.17 30.64
N THR A 7 51.33 10.07 31.16
CA THR A 7 50.83 8.90 31.92
C THR A 7 49.30 8.97 32.04
N LEU A 8 48.58 8.09 31.33
CA LEU A 8 47.15 7.81 31.49
C LEU A 8 46.93 6.33 31.23
N LEU A 9 46.55 5.55 32.27
CA LEU A 9 45.77 4.30 32.20
C LEU A 9 45.60 3.71 33.62
N HIS A 10 44.45 3.96 34.26
CA HIS A 10 43.80 2.99 35.16
C HIS A 10 42.33 3.38 35.41
N PHE A 11 41.40 2.53 34.99
CA PHE A 11 39.98 2.59 35.36
C PHE A 11 39.73 1.74 36.63
N PRO A 12 38.82 2.12 37.55
CA PRO A 12 38.41 1.28 38.66
C PRO A 12 37.12 0.48 38.36
N ASP A 13 37.05 -0.63 39.10
CA ASP A 13 36.23 -1.83 38.96
C ASP A 13 34.73 -1.63 39.33
N LYS A 14 33.82 -2.25 38.57
CA LYS A 14 32.38 -2.33 38.88
C LYS A 14 32.03 -3.78 39.19
N ASN A 15 31.95 -4.13 40.47
CA ASN A 15 31.25 -5.34 40.90
C ASN A 15 30.72 -5.24 42.33
N ARG A 16 29.49 -5.76 42.49
CA ARG A 16 28.69 -6.00 43.70
C ARG A 16 27.89 -4.81 44.23
N VAL A 17 26.58 -4.82 43.94
CA VAL A 17 25.50 -5.17 44.89
C VAL A 17 24.24 -5.38 44.03
N PHE A 18 23.77 -6.62 43.92
CA PHE A 18 22.34 -7.01 43.89
C PHE A 18 22.30 -8.54 44.02
N ALA A 19 21.81 -8.99 45.18
CA ALA A 19 21.71 -10.40 45.54
C ALA A 19 20.63 -11.10 44.70
N ARG A 20 20.99 -12.26 44.14
CA ARG A 20 20.11 -13.16 43.39
C ARG A 20 19.19 -13.93 44.35
N CYS A 21 17.88 -13.92 44.10
CA CYS A 21 17.07 -15.12 44.31
C CYS A 21 17.43 -16.10 43.18
N ALA A 22 18.11 -17.19 43.51
CA ALA A 22 18.43 -18.24 42.55
C ALA A 22 17.19 -19.13 42.32
N SER A 23 16.34 -18.80 41.34
CA SER A 23 15.49 -19.82 40.72
C SER A 23 16.41 -20.76 39.92
N HIS A 24 16.34 -22.06 40.19
CA HIS A 24 17.11 -23.04 39.44
C HIS A 24 16.71 -22.93 37.96
N ALA A 25 17.67 -22.61 37.08
CA ALA A 25 17.42 -22.42 35.65
C ALA A 25 16.90 -23.68 34.90
N GLN A 26 16.78 -24.80 35.59
CA GLN A 26 16.18 -26.04 35.11
C GLN A 26 14.67 -26.13 35.38
N ASP A 27 14.11 -25.36 36.32
CA ASP A 27 12.70 -25.48 36.71
C ASP A 27 11.72 -24.82 35.72
N GLU A 28 12.06 -23.67 35.14
CA GLU A 28 11.16 -22.93 34.23
C GLU A 28 10.76 -23.73 32.97
N LEU A 29 11.67 -24.58 32.46
CA LEU A 29 11.43 -25.41 31.28
C LEU A 29 11.01 -26.84 31.62
N ARG A 30 11.01 -27.23 32.90
CA ARG A 30 10.75 -28.61 33.32
C ARG A 30 9.33 -29.03 32.97
N GLY A 31 8.33 -28.22 33.32
CA GLY A 31 6.92 -28.48 32.99
C GLY A 31 6.70 -28.60 31.48
N PHE A 32 7.31 -27.70 30.69
CA PHE A 32 7.16 -27.71 29.23
C PHE A 32 7.88 -28.87 28.54
N ARG A 33 9.07 -29.27 29.00
CA ARG A 33 9.74 -30.47 28.49
C ARG A 33 8.97 -31.73 28.85
N THR A 34 8.42 -31.82 30.06
CA THR A 34 7.55 -32.94 30.45
C THR A 34 6.32 -33.00 29.54
N TRP A 35 5.75 -31.85 29.19
CA TRP A 35 4.60 -31.77 28.28
C TRP A 35 4.96 -32.14 26.83
N LEU A 36 6.11 -31.69 26.30
CA LEU A 36 6.62 -32.12 24.99
C LEU A 36 6.93 -33.62 24.93
N ARG A 37 7.40 -34.19 26.04
CA ARG A 37 7.62 -35.64 26.18
C ARG A 37 6.31 -36.40 26.19
N TRP A 38 5.31 -35.90 26.92
CA TRP A 38 3.97 -36.49 26.94
C TRP A 38 3.34 -36.50 25.55
N LEU A 39 3.54 -35.44 24.77
CA LEU A 39 3.11 -35.37 23.37
C LEU A 39 4.02 -36.11 22.38
N CYS A 40 5.12 -36.72 22.81
CA CYS A 40 6.09 -37.38 21.91
C CYS A 40 6.65 -36.44 20.82
N VAL A 41 6.84 -35.16 21.15
CA VAL A 41 7.42 -34.13 20.25
C VAL A 41 8.85 -33.75 20.70
N ASP A 42 9.33 -34.30 21.82
CA ASP A 42 10.69 -34.04 22.33
C ASP A 42 11.77 -34.69 21.46
N GLN A 43 12.58 -33.87 20.77
CA GLN A 43 13.71 -34.30 19.94
C GLN A 43 15.08 -34.02 20.58
N SER A 44 15.15 -34.01 21.92
CA SER A 44 16.38 -33.74 22.64
C SER A 44 17.47 -34.81 22.47
N ASN A 45 17.09 -36.09 22.30
CA ASN A 45 18.01 -37.21 22.12
C ASN A 45 17.69 -37.97 20.81
N ALA A 46 18.65 -38.75 20.29
CA ALA A 46 18.44 -39.55 19.07
C ALA A 46 17.28 -40.55 19.20
N TRP A 47 17.14 -41.20 20.37
CA TRP A 47 16.03 -42.09 20.67
C TRP A 47 14.67 -41.37 20.67
N THR A 48 14.58 -40.22 21.35
CA THR A 48 13.32 -39.46 21.41
C THR A 48 12.98 -38.82 20.07
N THR A 49 13.98 -38.50 19.24
CA THR A 49 13.79 -38.07 17.85
C THR A 49 13.19 -39.18 17.00
N CYS A 50 13.75 -40.39 17.07
CA CYS A 50 13.20 -41.56 16.37
C CYS A 50 11.77 -41.86 16.81
N LEU A 51 11.51 -41.83 18.13
CA LEU A 51 10.17 -41.98 18.70
C LEU A 51 9.22 -40.89 18.19
N SER A 52 9.66 -39.63 18.20
CA SER A 52 8.85 -38.50 17.75
C SER A 52 8.46 -38.59 16.28
N TRP A 53 9.40 -38.93 15.39
CA TRP A 53 9.12 -39.17 13.98
C TRP A 53 8.20 -40.38 13.76
N SER A 54 8.38 -41.44 14.54
CA SER A 54 7.52 -42.64 14.45
C SER A 54 6.09 -42.32 14.86
N VAL A 55 5.89 -41.61 15.98
CA VAL A 55 4.57 -41.18 16.46
C VAL A 55 3.93 -40.21 15.45
N PHE A 56 4.71 -39.28 14.88
CA PHE A 56 4.20 -38.36 13.86
C PHE A 56 3.76 -39.09 12.59
N VAL A 57 4.55 -40.05 12.09
CA VAL A 57 4.17 -40.85 10.91
C VAL A 57 2.88 -41.64 11.18
N VAL A 58 2.74 -42.23 12.38
CA VAL A 58 1.54 -42.99 12.75
C VAL A 58 0.30 -42.09 12.87
N PHE A 59 0.33 -41.06 13.72
CA PHE A 59 -0.86 -40.25 14.03
C PHE A 59 -1.06 -39.08 13.05
N GLY A 60 -0.02 -38.59 12.39
CA GLY A 60 -0.09 -37.49 11.42
C GLY A 60 -0.42 -37.93 10.00
N ILE A 61 -0.03 -39.15 9.61
CA ILE A 61 -0.10 -39.61 8.20
C ILE A 61 -0.82 -40.96 8.06
N LEU A 62 -0.35 -42.01 8.74
CA LEU A 62 -0.86 -43.37 8.53
C LEU A 62 -2.30 -43.56 9.00
N ILE A 63 -2.65 -43.13 10.22
CA ILE A 63 -4.02 -43.28 10.74
C ILE A 63 -5.04 -42.51 9.89
N PRO A 64 -4.81 -41.23 9.50
CA PRO A 64 -5.68 -40.53 8.56
C PRO A 64 -5.78 -41.26 7.21
N ALA A 65 -4.66 -41.63 6.59
CA ALA A 65 -4.69 -42.34 5.32
C ALA A 65 -5.46 -43.67 5.41
N LEU A 66 -5.30 -44.43 6.51
CA LEU A 66 -6.05 -45.66 6.75
C LEU A 66 -7.55 -45.39 6.96
N SER A 67 -7.90 -44.30 7.64
CA SER A 67 -9.30 -43.86 7.75
C SER A 67 -9.89 -43.59 6.36
N HIS A 68 -9.20 -42.79 5.54
CA HIS A 68 -9.68 -42.50 4.20
C HIS A 68 -9.80 -43.74 3.29
N PHE A 69 -8.78 -44.61 3.24
CA PHE A 69 -8.74 -45.71 2.27
C PHE A 69 -9.38 -47.03 2.75
N LYS A 70 -9.43 -47.30 4.06
CA LYS A 70 -9.99 -48.56 4.59
C LYS A 70 -11.38 -48.41 5.20
N LEU A 71 -11.81 -47.19 5.53
CA LEU A 71 -13.14 -46.90 6.09
C LEU A 71 -14.07 -46.21 5.07
N ALA A 72 -13.60 -45.94 3.85
CA ALA A 72 -14.44 -45.53 2.74
C ALA A 72 -15.41 -46.68 2.37
N CYS A 73 -16.64 -46.50 2.79
CA CYS A 73 -17.75 -47.42 2.58
C CYS A 73 -18.38 -47.15 1.21
N ALA A 74 -18.35 -48.13 0.31
CA ALA A 74 -19.03 -48.02 -0.99
C ALA A 74 -20.57 -48.22 -0.87
N ASP A 75 -21.05 -48.81 0.23
CA ASP A 75 -22.44 -49.27 0.42
C ASP A 75 -23.17 -48.58 1.59
N CYS A 76 -22.78 -47.36 1.98
CA CYS A 76 -23.35 -46.67 3.15
C CYS A 76 -24.63 -45.89 2.83
N ASP A 77 -25.59 -45.89 3.78
CA ASP A 77 -26.79 -45.04 3.74
C ASP A 77 -26.43 -43.57 3.50
N SER A 78 -27.28 -42.82 2.81
CA SER A 78 -27.04 -41.41 2.45
C SER A 78 -26.60 -40.56 3.65
N ARG A 79 -27.21 -40.76 4.83
CA ARG A 79 -26.90 -40.08 6.12
C ARG A 79 -25.52 -40.40 6.73
N HIS A 80 -24.87 -41.47 6.26
CA HIS A 80 -23.57 -41.94 6.74
C HIS A 80 -22.49 -41.90 5.64
N SER A 81 -22.62 -41.01 4.66
CA SER A 81 -21.55 -40.69 3.71
C SER A 81 -20.65 -39.57 4.25
N ARG A 82 -19.31 -39.71 4.09
CA ARG A 82 -18.30 -38.66 4.42
C ARG A 82 -17.67 -38.09 3.14
N PRO A 83 -18.42 -37.34 2.32
CA PRO A 83 -17.94 -36.87 1.02
C PRO A 83 -16.76 -35.89 1.11
N TYR A 84 -16.60 -35.21 2.25
CA TYR A 84 -15.57 -34.17 2.45
C TYR A 84 -14.38 -34.60 3.32
N ASP A 85 -14.34 -35.88 3.75
CA ASP A 85 -13.29 -36.42 4.61
C ASP A 85 -11.87 -36.16 4.05
N ASN A 86 -11.70 -36.28 2.74
CA ASN A 86 -10.41 -36.10 2.07
C ASN A 86 -9.87 -34.68 2.30
N VAL A 87 -10.73 -33.67 2.17
CA VAL A 87 -10.34 -32.26 2.31
C VAL A 87 -10.00 -31.97 3.77
N ALA A 88 -10.80 -32.47 4.71
CA ALA A 88 -10.57 -32.30 6.15
C ALA A 88 -9.28 -33.00 6.62
N GLN A 89 -9.05 -34.24 6.17
CA GLN A 89 -7.86 -35.00 6.55
C GLN A 89 -6.58 -34.45 5.92
N LEU A 90 -6.58 -34.15 4.61
CA LEU A 90 -5.41 -33.61 3.91
C LEU A 90 -5.01 -32.24 4.43
N SER A 91 -5.98 -31.37 4.74
CA SER A 91 -5.71 -30.04 5.28
C SER A 91 -5.11 -30.10 6.67
N LEU A 92 -5.70 -30.87 7.59
CA LEU A 92 -5.20 -31.02 8.96
C LEU A 92 -3.83 -31.74 9.00
N SER A 93 -3.65 -32.80 8.20
CA SER A 93 -2.36 -33.50 8.10
C SER A 93 -1.29 -32.67 7.40
N GLY A 94 -1.63 -31.88 6.38
CA GLY A 94 -0.70 -30.98 5.70
C GLY A 94 -0.16 -29.90 6.64
N VAL A 95 -1.04 -29.23 7.38
CA VAL A 95 -0.67 -28.20 8.35
C VAL A 95 0.10 -28.81 9.54
N ALA A 96 -0.31 -29.97 10.05
CA ALA A 96 0.43 -30.67 11.09
C ALA A 96 1.84 -31.10 10.63
N THR A 97 2.00 -31.51 9.36
CA THR A 97 3.30 -31.87 8.77
C THR A 97 4.23 -30.67 8.69
N ILE A 98 3.73 -29.54 8.21
CA ILE A 98 4.51 -28.30 8.14
C ILE A 98 4.91 -27.84 9.55
N SER A 99 3.99 -27.92 10.53
CA SER A 99 4.29 -27.62 11.94
C SER A 99 5.32 -28.56 12.54
N PHE A 100 5.22 -29.87 12.29
CA PHE A 100 6.17 -30.85 12.82
C PHE A 100 7.56 -30.69 12.22
N ILE A 101 7.67 -30.48 10.91
CA ILE A 101 8.94 -30.22 10.22
C ILE A 101 9.57 -28.93 10.73
N CYS A 102 8.76 -27.88 10.90
CA CYS A 102 9.19 -26.59 11.44
C CYS A 102 9.79 -26.76 12.85
N LEU A 103 9.06 -27.44 13.74
CA LEU A 103 9.49 -27.70 15.10
C LEU A 103 10.73 -28.60 15.17
N SER A 104 10.78 -29.66 14.37
CA SER A 104 11.93 -30.57 14.27
C SER A 104 13.19 -29.84 13.79
N SER A 105 13.06 -29.01 12.76
CA SER A 105 14.14 -28.17 12.24
C SER A 105 14.66 -27.22 13.30
N PHE A 106 13.78 -26.59 14.08
CA PHE A 106 14.18 -25.67 15.15
C PHE A 106 14.86 -26.36 16.32
N VAL A 107 14.32 -27.49 16.78
CA VAL A 107 14.92 -28.25 17.89
C VAL A 107 16.29 -28.79 17.49
N ARG A 108 16.44 -29.31 16.26
CA ARG A 108 17.73 -29.83 15.76
C ARG A 108 18.77 -28.73 15.51
N LYS A 109 18.36 -27.58 14.96
CA LYS A 109 19.27 -26.50 14.57
C LYS A 109 19.69 -25.60 15.74
N TYR A 110 18.79 -25.35 16.69
CA TYR A 110 19.01 -24.38 17.77
C TYR A 110 18.98 -25.01 19.17
N GLY A 111 18.19 -26.08 19.37
CA GLY A 111 17.82 -26.56 20.69
C GLY A 111 16.73 -25.69 21.33
N LEU A 112 15.87 -26.31 22.14
CA LEU A 112 14.65 -25.70 22.69
C LEU A 112 14.91 -24.40 23.49
N ARG A 113 16.04 -24.35 24.22
CA ARG A 113 16.41 -23.22 25.08
C ARG A 113 16.85 -21.98 24.27
N ARG A 114 17.69 -22.18 23.26
CA ARG A 114 18.14 -21.09 22.35
C ARG A 114 17.01 -20.65 21.43
N PHE A 115 16.14 -21.58 21.05
CA PHE A 115 14.97 -21.28 20.21
C PHE A 115 14.01 -20.31 20.91
N LEU A 116 13.69 -20.57 22.19
CA LEU A 116 12.84 -19.73 23.04
C LEU A 116 13.58 -18.56 23.70
N PHE A 117 14.83 -18.29 23.30
CA PHE A 117 15.67 -17.20 23.82
C PHE A 117 15.94 -17.21 25.34
N PHE A 118 15.67 -18.32 26.05
CA PHE A 118 15.94 -18.46 27.49
C PHE A 118 17.42 -18.33 27.87
N ASP A 119 18.34 -18.57 26.93
CA ASP A 119 19.78 -18.39 27.18
C ASP A 119 20.18 -16.91 27.28
N LYS A 120 19.48 -16.03 26.55
CA LYS A 120 19.75 -14.58 26.54
C LYS A 120 18.92 -13.81 27.55
N LEU A 121 17.86 -14.42 28.08
CA LEU A 121 16.96 -13.81 29.07
C LEU A 121 17.68 -13.43 30.39
N ARG A 122 18.84 -14.03 30.67
CA ARG A 122 19.66 -13.70 31.84
C ARG A 122 20.34 -12.34 31.76
N ASP A 123 20.51 -11.84 30.54
CA ASP A 123 21.17 -10.55 30.25
C ASP A 123 20.15 -9.41 30.12
N GLU A 124 18.85 -9.71 30.28
CA GLU A 124 17.74 -8.77 30.15
C GLU A 124 17.25 -8.31 31.54
N SER A 125 16.41 -7.28 31.57
CA SER A 125 15.86 -6.71 32.81
C SER A 125 15.02 -7.72 33.62
N GLU A 126 14.86 -7.42 34.91
CA GLU A 126 14.03 -8.23 35.79
C GLU A 126 12.54 -8.18 35.42
N THR A 127 12.06 -7.04 34.90
CA THR A 127 10.70 -6.85 34.37
C THR A 127 10.44 -7.76 33.17
N VAL A 128 11.34 -7.78 32.18
CA VAL A 128 11.22 -8.65 31.00
C VAL A 128 11.28 -10.12 31.38
N ARG A 129 12.16 -10.49 32.32
CA ARG A 129 12.29 -11.88 32.77
C ARG A 129 11.01 -12.38 33.46
N ASN A 130 10.51 -11.63 34.44
CA ASN A 130 9.31 -12.02 35.19
C ASN A 130 8.07 -12.02 34.29
N GLY A 131 7.93 -11.01 33.42
CA GLY A 131 6.84 -10.93 32.44
C GLY A 131 6.85 -12.09 31.44
N TYR A 132 8.02 -12.48 30.93
CA TYR A 132 8.14 -13.60 30.01
C TYR A 132 7.82 -14.95 30.67
N THR A 133 8.30 -15.18 31.90
CA THR A 133 8.01 -16.42 32.64
C THR A 133 6.53 -16.53 33.03
N ALA A 134 5.88 -15.41 33.41
CA ALA A 134 4.45 -15.37 33.62
C ALA A 134 3.67 -15.70 32.33
N GLN A 135 4.04 -15.04 31.21
CA GLN A 135 3.38 -15.26 29.92
C GLN A 135 3.61 -16.66 29.35
N PHE A 136 4.73 -17.29 29.65
CA PHE A 136 5.02 -18.67 29.26
C PHE A 136 3.91 -19.63 29.73
N SER A 137 3.54 -19.54 31.01
CA SER A 137 2.48 -20.36 31.61
C SER A 137 1.10 -20.04 31.00
N ARG A 138 0.79 -18.76 30.77
CA ARG A 138 -0.47 -18.30 30.15
C ARG A 138 -0.59 -18.76 28.70
N SER A 139 0.50 -18.72 27.95
CA SER A 139 0.56 -19.16 26.55
C SER A 139 0.30 -20.67 26.41
N LEU A 140 0.75 -21.48 27.35
CA LEU A 140 0.44 -22.91 27.38
C LEU A 140 -1.03 -23.20 27.75
N LYS A 141 -1.64 -22.38 28.63
CA LYS A 141 -3.09 -22.49 28.93
C LYS A 141 -3.96 -22.19 27.70
N ILE A 142 -3.54 -21.23 26.87
CA ILE A 142 -4.24 -20.86 25.62
C ILE A 142 -4.38 -22.06 24.67
N LEU A 143 -3.39 -22.95 24.64
CA LEU A 143 -3.47 -24.17 23.84
C LEU A 143 -4.68 -25.04 24.24
N PHE A 144 -4.93 -25.19 25.54
CA PHE A 144 -6.08 -25.96 26.03
C PHE A 144 -7.41 -25.26 25.71
N ILE A 145 -7.45 -23.93 25.81
CA ILE A 145 -8.66 -23.13 25.52
C ILE A 145 -9.12 -23.32 24.07
N PHE A 146 -8.20 -23.41 23.10
CA PHE A 146 -8.57 -23.62 21.69
C PHE A 146 -8.75 -25.09 21.31
N VAL A 147 -7.95 -25.99 21.89
CA VAL A 147 -7.98 -27.42 21.52
C VAL A 147 -9.18 -28.14 22.16
N LEU A 148 -9.53 -27.85 23.41
CA LEU A 148 -10.58 -28.60 24.13
C LEU A 148 -11.98 -28.46 23.50
N PRO A 149 -12.47 -27.26 23.12
CA PRO A 149 -13.79 -27.13 22.49
C PRO A 149 -13.86 -27.82 21.13
N CYS A 150 -12.80 -27.68 20.32
CA CYS A 150 -12.73 -28.33 19.01
C CYS A 150 -12.65 -29.85 19.16
N PHE A 151 -11.90 -30.35 20.15
CA PHE A 151 -11.82 -31.78 20.46
C PHE A 151 -13.15 -32.34 20.97
N ALA A 152 -13.89 -31.58 21.79
CA ALA A 152 -15.19 -31.98 22.27
C ALA A 152 -16.21 -32.07 21.12
N ALA A 153 -16.21 -31.09 20.20
CA ALA A 153 -17.05 -31.09 19.01
C ALA A 153 -16.72 -32.28 18.09
N GLU A 154 -15.44 -32.52 17.82
CA GLU A 154 -14.97 -33.67 17.02
C GLU A 154 -15.33 -35.01 17.68
N SER A 155 -15.15 -35.10 19.01
CA SER A 155 -15.51 -36.29 19.79
C SER A 155 -16.99 -36.57 19.72
N ALA A 156 -17.84 -35.55 19.88
CA ALA A 156 -19.28 -35.70 19.76
C ALA A 156 -19.68 -36.19 18.36
N TYR A 157 -19.10 -35.60 17.30
CA TYR A 157 -19.36 -36.00 15.92
C TYR A 157 -18.94 -37.45 15.65
N LYS A 158 -17.72 -37.85 16.02
CA LYS A 158 -17.20 -39.20 15.78
C LYS A 158 -17.89 -40.26 16.65
N ILE A 159 -18.15 -39.96 17.92
CA ILE A 159 -18.91 -40.88 18.79
C ILE A 159 -20.31 -41.08 18.22
N TRP A 160 -21.00 -40.00 17.82
CA TRP A 160 -22.30 -40.11 17.15
C TRP A 160 -22.23 -40.95 15.88
N TRP A 161 -21.23 -40.72 15.03
CA TRP A 161 -21.02 -41.47 13.78
C TRP A 161 -20.82 -42.96 13.99
N PHE A 162 -19.86 -43.34 14.85
CA PHE A 162 -19.53 -44.73 15.14
C PHE A 162 -20.60 -45.46 15.98
N SER A 163 -21.45 -44.72 16.71
CA SER A 163 -22.57 -45.28 17.49
C SER A 163 -23.88 -45.40 16.69
N SER A 164 -24.13 -44.53 15.71
CA SER A 164 -25.38 -44.48 14.93
C SER A 164 -25.32 -45.29 13.63
N GLY A 165 -24.16 -45.35 12.97
CA GLY A 165 -23.96 -46.05 11.70
C GLY A 165 -23.35 -47.44 11.88
N GLY A 166 -24.17 -48.43 12.25
CA GLY A 166 -23.67 -49.78 12.50
C GLY A 166 -23.48 -50.62 11.22
N ARG A 167 -22.22 -50.92 10.81
CA ARG A 167 -21.72 -52.32 10.62
C ARG A 167 -20.23 -52.49 10.26
N ARG A 168 -19.62 -53.44 11.00
CA ARG A 168 -18.51 -54.40 10.74
C ARG A 168 -17.24 -53.90 10.02
N ILE A 169 -16.37 -53.19 10.72
CA ILE A 169 -14.92 -53.30 10.46
C ILE A 169 -14.45 -54.60 11.14
N PRO A 170 -14.09 -55.68 10.43
CA PRO A 170 -13.72 -56.94 11.06
C PRO A 170 -12.20 -57.02 11.26
N PHE A 171 -11.60 -56.05 11.96
CA PHE A 171 -10.13 -56.05 12.15
C PHE A 171 -9.69 -56.96 13.32
N LEU A 172 -10.55 -57.14 14.34
CA LEU A 172 -10.23 -57.83 15.60
C LEU A 172 -11.21 -58.95 15.98
N GLY A 173 -12.01 -59.46 15.04
CA GLY A 173 -13.00 -60.54 15.29
C GLY A 173 -14.27 -60.12 16.06
N ASN A 174 -14.24 -59.02 16.83
CA ASN A 174 -15.41 -58.40 17.47
C ASN A 174 -15.67 -56.99 16.92
N VAL A 175 -16.88 -56.79 16.40
CA VAL A 175 -17.32 -55.56 15.70
C VAL A 175 -17.35 -54.34 16.63
N ILE A 176 -17.76 -54.52 17.88
CA ILE A 176 -17.85 -53.42 18.86
C ILE A 176 -16.43 -52.97 19.22
N VAL A 177 -15.54 -53.93 19.48
CA VAL A 177 -14.13 -53.64 19.80
C VAL A 177 -13.45 -52.93 18.63
N SER A 178 -13.69 -53.37 17.40
CA SER A 178 -13.08 -52.75 16.22
C SER A 178 -13.56 -51.31 15.99
N ASN A 179 -14.85 -51.02 16.15
CA ASN A 179 -15.40 -49.67 16.00
C ASN A 179 -14.89 -48.73 17.11
N THR A 180 -14.84 -49.20 18.36
CA THR A 180 -14.32 -48.44 19.50
C THR A 180 -12.83 -48.12 19.31
N VAL A 181 -12.03 -49.10 18.87
CA VAL A 181 -10.59 -48.90 18.61
C VAL A 181 -10.38 -47.92 17.45
N ALA A 182 -11.14 -48.03 16.36
CA ALA A 182 -11.05 -47.10 15.23
C ALA A 182 -11.40 -45.65 15.63
N CYS A 183 -12.50 -45.47 16.38
CA CYS A 183 -12.91 -44.17 16.91
C CYS A 183 -11.84 -43.55 17.81
N ILE A 184 -11.28 -44.32 18.75
CA ILE A 184 -10.20 -43.86 19.64
C ILE A 184 -8.96 -43.46 18.83
N LEU A 185 -8.53 -44.29 17.86
CA LEU A 185 -7.35 -44.00 17.05
C LEU A 185 -7.53 -42.73 16.21
N GLU A 186 -8.71 -42.52 15.62
CA GLU A 186 -9.01 -41.31 14.87
C GLU A 186 -9.06 -40.06 15.75
N LEU A 187 -9.66 -40.14 16.94
CA LEU A 187 -9.68 -39.03 17.90
C LEU A 187 -8.28 -38.70 18.42
N CYS A 188 -7.46 -39.71 18.72
CA CYS A 188 -6.06 -39.52 19.08
C CYS A 188 -5.26 -38.89 17.94
N SER A 189 -5.49 -39.32 16.70
CA SER A 189 -4.84 -38.74 15.51
C SER A 189 -5.25 -37.28 15.28
N TRP A 190 -6.54 -36.96 15.38
CA TRP A 190 -7.04 -35.60 15.28
C TRP A 190 -6.45 -34.72 16.38
N PHE A 191 -6.50 -35.18 17.64
CA PHE A 191 -5.97 -34.44 18.79
C PHE A 191 -4.48 -34.16 18.63
N TYR A 192 -3.69 -35.17 18.25
CA TYR A 192 -2.26 -35.03 18.03
C TYR A 192 -1.94 -34.00 16.93
N ARG A 193 -2.60 -34.08 15.77
CA ARG A 193 -2.38 -33.14 14.64
C ARG A 193 -2.73 -31.70 15.02
N THR A 194 -3.87 -31.51 15.66
CA THR A 194 -4.34 -30.20 16.14
C THR A 194 -3.37 -29.63 17.18
N VAL A 195 -2.97 -30.41 18.18
CA VAL A 195 -2.02 -29.98 19.21
C VAL A 195 -0.66 -29.61 18.63
N VAL A 196 -0.11 -30.39 17.69
CA VAL A 196 1.16 -30.08 17.02
C VAL A 196 1.07 -28.78 16.23
N PHE A 197 -0.05 -28.54 15.55
CA PHE A 197 -0.27 -27.29 14.83
C PHE A 197 -0.30 -26.08 15.78
N PHE A 198 -1.21 -26.10 16.76
CA PHE A 198 -1.37 -24.99 17.70
C PHE A 198 -0.13 -24.76 18.57
N LEU A 199 0.65 -25.80 18.86
CA LEU A 199 1.91 -25.66 19.58
C LEU A 199 2.87 -24.71 18.85
N VAL A 200 3.07 -24.87 17.54
CA VAL A 200 3.95 -23.98 16.76
C VAL A 200 3.40 -22.54 16.75
N CYS A 201 2.08 -22.38 16.65
CA CYS A 201 1.42 -21.07 16.71
C CYS A 201 1.62 -20.37 18.05
N VAL A 202 1.48 -21.10 19.16
CA VAL A 202 1.69 -20.60 20.52
C VAL A 202 3.16 -20.28 20.77
N LEU A 203 4.10 -21.09 20.27
CA LEU A 203 5.53 -20.80 20.38
C LEU A 203 5.92 -19.53 19.62
N PHE A 204 5.33 -19.31 18.44
CA PHE A 204 5.50 -18.05 17.71
C PHE A 204 4.96 -16.85 18.49
N ARG A 205 3.73 -16.96 19.03
CA ARG A 205 3.11 -15.93 19.89
C ARG A 205 4.00 -15.58 21.09
N LEU A 206 4.53 -16.59 21.77
CA LEU A 206 5.40 -16.42 22.93
C LEU A 206 6.70 -15.67 22.56
N ILE A 207 7.34 -16.03 21.45
CA ILE A 207 8.56 -15.36 20.97
C ILE A 207 8.27 -13.91 20.58
N CYS A 208 7.12 -13.63 19.95
CA CYS A 208 6.68 -12.28 19.62
C CYS A 208 6.43 -11.46 20.90
N TYR A 209 5.79 -12.04 21.91
CA TYR A 209 5.54 -11.37 23.19
C TYR A 209 6.83 -10.97 23.92
N LEU A 210 7.86 -11.82 23.90
CA LEU A 210 9.17 -11.45 24.43
C LEU A 210 9.73 -10.18 23.79
N GLN A 211 9.52 -10.00 22.47
CA GLN A 211 9.97 -8.79 21.79
C GLN A 211 9.10 -7.57 22.11
N ILE A 212 7.83 -7.76 22.46
CA ILE A 212 6.96 -6.67 22.96
C ILE A 212 7.48 -6.17 24.30
N LEU A 213 7.79 -7.06 25.24
CA LEU A 213 8.37 -6.67 26.53
C LEU A 213 9.69 -5.90 26.35
N ARG A 214 10.54 -6.32 25.41
CA ARG A 214 11.78 -5.60 25.07
C ARG A 214 11.55 -4.23 24.44
N LEU A 215 10.49 -4.08 23.65
CA LEU A 215 10.10 -2.79 23.08
C LEU A 215 9.56 -1.85 24.17
N GLN A 216 8.83 -2.37 25.15
CA GLN A 216 8.37 -1.62 26.32
C GLN A 216 9.55 -1.14 27.19
N ASP A 217 10.51 -2.01 27.47
CA ASP A 217 11.75 -1.63 28.15
C ASP A 217 12.57 -0.62 27.33
N PHE A 218 12.66 -0.79 26.02
CA PHE A 218 13.31 0.17 25.13
C PHE A 218 12.61 1.53 25.14
N ALA A 219 11.29 1.59 25.34
CA ALA A 219 10.59 2.86 25.47
C ALA A 219 11.04 3.65 26.71
N GLN A 220 11.39 2.96 27.80
CA GLN A 220 11.95 3.58 29.01
C GLN A 220 13.36 4.15 28.80
N VAL A 221 14.10 3.68 27.77
CA VAL A 221 15.41 4.25 27.40
C VAL A 221 15.28 5.70 26.91
N PHE A 222 14.10 6.13 26.44
CA PHE A 222 13.88 7.54 26.10
C PHE A 222 13.63 8.43 27.34
N GLN A 223 13.45 7.86 28.54
CA GLN A 223 13.20 8.59 29.80
C GLN A 223 14.46 8.90 30.61
N VAL A 224 15.55 8.16 30.38
CA VAL A 224 16.81 8.27 31.13
C VAL A 224 17.86 8.85 30.17
N ASP A 225 18.76 9.74 30.63
CA ASP A 225 19.72 10.50 29.81
C ASP A 225 20.69 9.65 28.95
N TYR A 226 20.19 9.01 27.89
CA TYR A 226 20.97 8.16 26.99
C TYR A 226 21.42 8.92 25.74
N ASP A 227 22.71 8.79 25.40
CA ASP A 227 23.27 9.30 24.14
C ASP A 227 22.63 8.63 22.91
N VAL A 228 22.51 9.38 21.81
CA VAL A 228 21.86 8.96 20.55
C VAL A 228 22.47 7.67 20.00
N GLU A 229 23.77 7.47 20.18
CA GLU A 229 24.45 6.23 19.77
C GLU A 229 23.91 5.00 20.51
N SER A 230 23.60 5.14 21.81
CA SER A 230 23.07 4.05 22.63
C SER A 230 21.64 3.68 22.22
N VAL A 231 20.79 4.68 21.97
CA VAL A 231 19.42 4.48 21.48
C VAL A 231 19.42 3.79 20.11
N LEU A 232 20.30 4.23 19.20
CA LEU A 232 20.46 3.60 17.88
C LEU A 232 20.94 2.15 17.98
N ARG A 233 21.93 1.89 18.85
CA ARG A 233 22.50 0.54 19.05
C ARG A 233 21.43 -0.43 19.59
N GLU A 234 20.59 0.02 20.50
CA GLU A 234 19.51 -0.80 21.06
C GLU A 234 18.39 -1.04 20.03
N HIS A 235 18.00 -0.02 19.27
CA HIS A 235 17.05 -0.20 18.16
C HIS A 235 17.58 -1.18 17.10
N LEU A 236 18.85 -1.09 16.72
CA LEU A 236 19.49 -2.04 15.78
C LEU A 236 19.48 -3.48 16.32
N ARG A 237 19.64 -3.64 17.64
CA ARG A 237 19.52 -4.95 18.32
C ARG A 237 18.10 -5.51 18.18
N ILE A 238 17.07 -4.72 18.46
CA ILE A 238 15.66 -5.11 18.32
C ILE A 238 15.35 -5.49 16.87
N ARG A 239 15.76 -4.67 15.91
CA ARG A 239 15.57 -4.93 14.47
C ARG A 239 16.23 -6.24 14.03
N ARG A 240 17.44 -6.52 14.53
CA ARG A 240 18.14 -7.80 14.28
C ARG A 240 17.35 -8.97 14.84
N HIS A 241 16.79 -8.87 16.05
CA HIS A 241 15.97 -9.93 16.64
C HIS A 241 14.69 -10.18 15.84
N LEU A 242 13.96 -9.13 15.45
CA LEU A 242 12.77 -9.25 14.60
C LEU A 242 13.08 -9.90 13.25
N ARG A 243 14.21 -9.55 12.63
CA ARG A 243 14.68 -10.17 11.37
C ARG A 243 14.99 -11.66 11.54
N ILE A 244 15.63 -12.04 12.65
CA ILE A 244 15.92 -13.45 12.96
C ILE A 244 14.62 -14.24 13.17
N ILE A 245 13.65 -13.68 13.90
CA ILE A 245 12.35 -14.31 14.16
C ILE A 245 11.58 -14.47 12.84
N SER A 246 11.47 -13.40 12.05
CA SER A 246 10.87 -13.42 10.72
C SER A 246 11.53 -14.50 9.85
N HIS A 247 12.86 -14.55 9.75
CA HIS A 247 13.54 -15.57 8.94
C HIS A 247 13.25 -17.00 9.41
N ARG A 248 13.19 -17.24 10.73
CA ARG A 248 12.90 -18.59 11.28
C ARG A 248 11.50 -19.06 10.90
N PHE A 249 10.49 -18.19 11.02
CA PHE A 249 9.09 -18.57 10.82
C PHE A 249 8.53 -18.24 9.43
N ARG A 250 9.26 -17.54 8.57
CA ARG A 250 8.76 -17.08 7.25
C ARG A 250 8.23 -18.22 6.39
N VAL A 251 8.95 -19.33 6.31
CA VAL A 251 8.54 -20.51 5.52
C VAL A 251 7.27 -21.11 6.11
N PHE A 252 7.21 -21.23 7.44
CA PHE A 252 6.06 -21.75 8.16
C PHE A 252 4.81 -20.87 7.97
N ILE A 253 4.91 -19.56 8.20
CA ILE A 253 3.80 -18.60 8.07
C ILE A 253 3.26 -18.60 6.64
N LEU A 254 4.15 -18.63 5.63
CA LEU A 254 3.73 -18.64 4.23
C LEU A 254 3.01 -19.95 3.87
N TRP A 255 3.58 -21.10 4.20
CA TRP A 255 2.94 -22.37 3.88
C TRP A 255 1.64 -22.57 4.68
N ALA A 256 1.59 -22.16 5.94
CA ALA A 256 0.36 -22.18 6.73
C ALA A 256 -0.73 -21.34 6.07
N LEU A 257 -0.42 -20.11 5.62
CA LEU A 257 -1.37 -19.27 4.89
C LEU A 257 -1.85 -19.97 3.60
N VAL A 258 -0.92 -20.45 2.77
CA VAL A 258 -1.25 -21.11 1.49
C VAL A 258 -2.11 -22.35 1.68
N PHE A 259 -1.72 -23.26 2.59
CA PHE A 259 -2.46 -24.50 2.83
C PHE A 259 -3.84 -24.24 3.43
N ILE A 260 -3.95 -23.29 4.36
CA ILE A 260 -5.23 -22.97 5.00
C ILE A 260 -6.16 -22.34 3.96
N THR A 261 -5.72 -21.30 3.24
CA THR A 261 -6.54 -20.67 2.19
C THR A 261 -6.95 -21.66 1.11
N ALA A 262 -6.03 -22.51 0.63
CA ALA A 262 -6.34 -23.54 -0.37
C ALA A 262 -7.36 -24.56 0.16
N SER A 263 -7.25 -24.95 1.43
CA SER A 263 -8.22 -25.85 2.07
C SER A 263 -9.60 -25.21 2.21
N GLN A 264 -9.71 -23.95 2.63
CA GLN A 264 -10.99 -23.24 2.74
C GLN A 264 -11.65 -23.05 1.37
N PHE A 265 -10.85 -22.76 0.34
CA PHE A 265 -11.36 -22.65 -1.02
C PHE A 265 -11.81 -24.01 -1.59
N ALA A 266 -11.08 -25.08 -1.30
CA ALA A 266 -11.50 -26.44 -1.66
C ALA A 266 -12.81 -26.83 -0.94
N SER A 267 -12.94 -26.50 0.35
CA SER A 267 -14.18 -26.69 1.12
C SER A 267 -15.35 -25.95 0.46
N LEU A 268 -15.17 -24.69 0.06
CA LEU A 268 -16.18 -23.89 -0.65
C LEU A 268 -16.57 -24.54 -2.00
N LEU A 269 -15.59 -24.94 -2.82
CA LEU A 269 -15.86 -25.51 -4.14
C LEU A 269 -16.59 -26.84 -4.08
N MET A 270 -16.28 -27.68 -3.09
CA MET A 270 -16.94 -28.98 -2.93
C MET A 270 -18.36 -28.82 -2.41
N THR A 271 -18.55 -27.98 -1.40
CA THR A 271 -19.89 -27.74 -0.80
C THR A 271 -20.82 -26.89 -1.67
N THR A 272 -20.31 -26.13 -2.65
CA THR A 272 -21.14 -25.43 -3.65
C THR A 272 -21.64 -26.36 -4.77
N ARG A 273 -20.95 -27.47 -5.02
CA ARG A 273 -21.31 -28.43 -6.07
C ARG A 273 -22.39 -29.40 -5.63
N ASP A 274 -22.39 -29.77 -4.35
CA ASP A 274 -23.38 -30.68 -3.77
C ASP A 274 -24.60 -29.94 -3.21
N ALA A 275 -25.79 -30.45 -3.53
CA ALA A 275 -27.06 -29.81 -3.15
C ALA A 275 -27.52 -30.15 -1.72
N ASP A 276 -26.98 -31.20 -1.12
CA ASP A 276 -27.40 -31.74 0.18
C ASP A 276 -26.31 -31.51 1.24
N VAL A 277 -26.18 -30.27 1.68
CA VAL A 277 -25.20 -29.84 2.69
C VAL A 277 -25.89 -29.80 4.05
N ASN A 278 -25.68 -30.85 4.85
CA ASN A 278 -26.21 -30.97 6.21
C ASN A 278 -25.08 -31.15 7.23
N ILE A 279 -25.35 -30.81 8.49
CA ILE A 279 -24.41 -31.00 9.62
C ILE A 279 -23.81 -32.42 9.72
N TYR A 280 -24.54 -33.43 9.26
CA TYR A 280 -24.10 -34.82 9.24
C TYR A 280 -22.99 -35.09 8.21
N HIS A 281 -23.00 -34.39 7.07
CA HIS A 281 -22.00 -34.52 6.01
C HIS A 281 -20.83 -33.55 6.16
N THR A 282 -21.09 -32.31 6.62
CA THR A 282 -20.06 -31.25 6.70
C THR A 282 -19.51 -30.98 8.10
N GLY A 283 -20.00 -31.65 9.15
CA GLY A 283 -19.59 -31.39 10.54
C GLY A 283 -18.08 -31.46 10.76
N GLU A 284 -17.41 -32.52 10.30
CA GLU A 284 -15.95 -32.67 10.38
C GLU A 284 -15.19 -31.60 9.59
N LEU A 285 -15.69 -31.25 8.40
CA LEU A 285 -15.12 -30.20 7.56
C LEU A 285 -15.22 -28.82 8.24
N ALA A 286 -16.34 -28.54 8.91
CA ALA A 286 -16.57 -27.30 9.65
C ALA A 286 -15.64 -27.20 10.88
N VAL A 287 -15.54 -28.26 11.68
CA VAL A 287 -14.63 -28.31 12.85
C VAL A 287 -13.16 -28.15 12.42
N CYS A 288 -12.76 -28.81 11.32
CA CYS A 288 -11.44 -28.64 10.71
C CYS A 288 -11.21 -27.18 10.29
N SER A 289 -12.17 -26.59 9.56
CA SER A 289 -12.06 -25.23 9.03
C SER A 289 -11.93 -24.17 10.14
N VAL A 290 -12.71 -24.29 11.21
CA VAL A 290 -12.63 -23.43 12.41
C VAL A 290 -11.28 -23.59 13.11
N SER A 291 -10.79 -24.83 13.26
CA SER A 291 -9.51 -25.11 13.90
C SER A 291 -8.33 -24.50 13.14
N LEU A 292 -8.34 -24.59 11.80
CA LEU A 292 -7.32 -23.99 10.94
C LEU A 292 -7.34 -22.46 11.02
N LEU A 293 -8.51 -21.84 10.96
CA LEU A 293 -8.67 -20.39 11.07
C LEU A 293 -8.18 -19.87 12.43
N ALA A 294 -8.53 -20.55 13.52
CA ALA A 294 -8.09 -20.17 14.86
C ALA A 294 -6.54 -20.19 14.99
N GLY A 295 -5.87 -21.19 14.43
CA GLY A 295 -4.41 -21.23 14.42
C GLY A 295 -3.77 -20.14 13.54
N LEU A 296 -4.35 -19.86 12.37
CA LEU A 296 -3.89 -18.77 11.48
C LEU A 296 -4.05 -17.40 12.16
N LEU A 297 -5.16 -17.18 12.86
CA LEU A 297 -5.42 -15.96 13.62
C LEU A 297 -4.38 -15.72 14.71
N ILE A 298 -3.99 -16.76 15.46
CA ILE A 298 -2.93 -16.66 16.48
C ILE A 298 -1.62 -16.20 15.83
N LEU A 299 -1.27 -16.72 14.65
CA LEU A 299 -0.06 -16.34 13.93
C LEU A 299 -0.10 -14.89 13.45
N LEU A 300 -1.15 -14.53 12.69
CA LEU A 300 -1.26 -13.21 12.07
C LEU A 300 -1.44 -12.11 13.11
N ARG A 301 -2.27 -12.32 14.15
CA ARG A 301 -2.44 -11.35 15.24
C ARG A 301 -1.15 -11.12 16.01
N SER A 302 -0.39 -12.19 16.28
CA SER A 302 0.91 -12.07 16.97
C SER A 302 1.94 -11.30 16.14
N ALA A 303 2.02 -11.56 14.82
CA ALA A 303 2.92 -10.86 13.91
C ALA A 303 2.54 -9.38 13.73
N THR A 304 1.24 -9.11 13.65
CA THR A 304 0.71 -7.75 13.50
C THR A 304 0.93 -6.91 14.75
N ARG A 305 0.67 -7.47 15.95
CA ARG A 305 0.83 -6.76 17.23
C ARG A 305 2.28 -6.30 17.43
N ILE A 306 3.27 -7.15 17.13
CA ILE A 306 4.68 -6.77 17.23
C ILE A 306 5.09 -5.75 16.16
N THR A 307 4.62 -5.89 14.91
CA THR A 307 4.89 -4.89 13.86
C THR A 307 4.33 -3.51 14.24
N HIS A 308 3.11 -3.46 14.78
CA HIS A 308 2.50 -2.22 15.25
C HIS A 308 3.30 -1.57 16.38
N LYS A 309 3.64 -2.34 17.43
CA LYS A 309 4.42 -1.84 18.58
C LYS A 309 5.84 -1.41 18.17
N ALA A 310 6.46 -2.09 17.19
CA ALA A 310 7.75 -1.71 16.65
C ALA A 310 7.70 -0.43 15.80
N GLN A 311 6.59 -0.16 15.11
CA GLN A 311 6.38 1.08 14.37
C GLN A 311 6.09 2.27 15.29
N ALA A 312 5.40 2.05 16.41
CA ALA A 312 5.09 3.07 17.43
C ALA A 312 6.35 3.73 18.03
N VAL A 313 7.51 3.06 17.98
CA VAL A 313 8.82 3.63 18.35
C VAL A 313 9.11 4.95 17.63
N THR A 314 8.69 5.08 16.37
CA THR A 314 8.89 6.31 15.59
C THR A 314 8.12 7.48 16.20
N CYS A 315 6.88 7.23 16.62
CA CYS A 315 6.05 8.22 17.31
C CYS A 315 6.66 8.60 18.66
N LEU A 316 7.12 7.61 19.42
CA LEU A 316 7.79 7.84 20.71
C LEU A 316 9.06 8.69 20.56
N ALA A 317 9.88 8.40 19.54
CA ALA A 317 11.09 9.17 19.25
C ALA A 317 10.77 10.61 18.81
N ALA A 318 9.70 10.81 18.04
CA ALA A 318 9.23 12.13 17.66
C ALA A 318 8.73 12.92 18.88
N LYS A 319 7.93 12.28 19.76
CA LYS A 319 7.46 12.88 21.02
C LYS A 319 8.62 13.27 21.93
N TRP A 320 9.60 12.37 22.10
CA TRP A 320 10.83 12.65 22.84
C TRP A 320 11.62 13.82 22.25
N HIS A 321 11.80 13.85 20.92
CA HIS A 321 12.49 14.94 20.24
C HIS A 321 11.80 16.30 20.46
N VAL A 322 10.47 16.34 20.40
CA VAL A 322 9.67 17.54 20.66
C VAL A 322 9.81 18.00 22.10
N CYS A 323 9.62 17.12 23.09
CA CYS A 323 9.77 17.45 24.51
C CYS A 323 11.18 17.98 24.83
N ALA A 324 12.22 17.27 24.38
CA ALA A 324 13.62 17.68 24.58
C ALA A 324 14.00 18.97 23.82
N THR A 325 13.17 19.44 22.89
CA THR A 325 13.36 20.70 22.17
C THR A 325 12.60 21.84 22.86
N ILE A 326 11.36 21.61 23.29
CA ILE A 326 10.54 22.62 23.97
C ILE A 326 11.12 22.97 25.35
N ASP A 327 11.50 21.97 26.15
CA ASP A 327 12.02 22.20 27.51
C ASP A 327 13.41 22.89 27.53
N SER A 328 14.10 22.93 26.38
CA SER A 328 15.35 23.68 26.23
C SER A 328 15.17 25.20 26.12
N PHE A 329 13.94 25.68 25.89
CA PHE A 329 13.63 27.11 25.77
C PHE A 329 13.20 27.77 27.09
N ASP A 330 12.66 27.01 28.05
CA ASP A 330 12.18 27.56 29.33
C ASP A 330 13.31 27.85 30.34
N THR A 331 14.53 27.37 30.11
CA THR A 331 15.66 27.50 31.05
C THR A 331 16.55 28.72 30.82
N VAL A 332 16.26 29.56 29.83
CA VAL A 332 17.09 30.76 29.53
C VAL A 332 16.61 32.02 30.28
N GLU A 333 15.46 31.99 30.98
CA GLU A 333 14.94 33.19 31.67
C GLU A 333 15.22 33.30 33.19
N THR A 334 15.93 32.36 33.83
CA THR A 334 16.15 32.48 35.30
C THR A 334 17.55 32.09 35.76
N GLU A 335 18.52 32.97 35.52
CA GLU A 335 19.68 33.08 36.42
C GLU A 335 19.38 34.12 37.51
N THR A 336 18.83 33.67 38.65
CA THR A 336 19.09 34.22 40.00
C THR A 336 18.45 33.31 41.07
N PRO A 337 19.12 33.04 42.21
CA PRO A 337 18.61 32.09 43.20
C PRO A 337 17.64 32.79 44.15
N VAL A 338 16.35 32.43 44.13
CA VAL A 338 15.41 32.84 45.18
C VAL A 338 14.55 31.65 45.62
N ALA A 339 14.29 31.64 46.93
CA ALA A 339 13.83 30.56 47.76
C ALA A 339 12.44 29.98 47.44
N ARG A 340 12.28 28.73 47.89
CA ARG A 340 11.04 27.95 48.01
C ARG A 340 9.83 28.76 48.47
N VAL A 341 8.70 28.60 47.78
CA VAL A 341 7.37 28.57 48.40
C VAL A 341 6.56 27.46 47.74
N ALA A 342 6.04 26.58 48.59
CA ALA A 342 5.12 25.52 48.22
C ALA A 342 3.76 26.09 47.85
N ASP A 343 3.08 25.50 46.88
CA ASP A 343 1.64 25.36 47.00
C ASP A 343 1.15 24.04 46.40
N GLU A 344 0.38 23.34 47.21
CA GLU A 344 -0.23 22.06 46.93
C GLU A 344 -1.46 22.27 46.04
N GLN A 345 -1.67 21.38 45.08
CA GLN A 345 -3.03 20.99 44.71
C GLN A 345 -3.11 19.51 44.36
N MET A 346 -3.49 18.78 45.39
CA MET A 346 -3.82 17.37 45.45
C MET A 346 -5.27 17.21 44.95
N PHE A 347 -5.52 16.36 43.96
CA PHE A 347 -6.85 15.80 43.76
C PHE A 347 -6.81 14.26 43.76
N THR A 348 -7.60 13.77 44.70
CA THR A 348 -7.84 12.44 45.26
C THR A 348 -8.16 11.33 44.26
N ALA A 349 -7.54 10.17 44.47
CA ALA A 349 -7.99 8.88 43.97
C ALA A 349 -9.21 8.39 44.75
N SER A 350 -10.27 8.00 44.05
CA SER A 350 -11.38 7.22 44.60
C SER A 350 -11.28 5.78 44.10
N SER A 351 -10.95 4.89 45.04
CA SER A 351 -11.14 3.45 44.95
C SER A 351 -12.63 3.14 45.15
N ASP A 352 -13.24 2.42 44.21
CA ASP A 352 -14.38 1.56 44.50
C ASP A 352 -14.23 0.26 43.70
N GLY A 353 -14.33 -0.86 44.42
CA GLY A 353 -14.17 -2.21 43.88
C GLY A 353 -15.50 -2.84 43.46
N SER A 354 -15.45 -3.73 42.47
CA SER A 354 -15.92 -5.12 42.56
C SER A 354 -16.13 -5.77 41.17
N SER A 355 -15.96 -7.09 41.18
CA SER A 355 -16.27 -8.09 40.16
C SER A 355 -15.23 -8.36 39.08
N ASP A 356 -14.50 -9.45 39.32
CA ASP A 356 -13.86 -10.32 38.35
C ASP A 356 -14.78 -10.58 37.16
N LEU A 357 -14.29 -10.32 35.94
CA LEU A 357 -14.57 -11.05 34.71
C LEU A 357 -13.53 -10.63 33.67
N ASP A 358 -12.80 -11.62 33.16
CA ASP A 358 -11.73 -11.50 32.18
C ASP A 358 -12.14 -10.65 30.96
N ASP A 359 -11.47 -9.51 30.75
CA ASP A 359 -11.44 -8.86 29.43
C ASP A 359 -10.03 -8.93 28.82
N VAL A 360 -9.97 -9.49 27.63
CA VAL A 360 -8.77 -9.66 26.79
C VAL A 360 -8.70 -8.50 25.76
N GLY A 361 -9.40 -7.39 26.03
CA GLY A 361 -9.50 -6.20 25.18
C GLY A 361 -8.48 -5.08 25.44
N ASP A 362 -8.05 -4.84 26.68
CA ASP A 362 -7.52 -3.51 27.06
C ASP A 362 -5.98 -3.34 27.11
N GLU A 363 -5.17 -4.32 26.68
CA GLU A 363 -3.70 -4.16 26.64
C GLU A 363 -3.17 -3.48 25.35
N GLU A 364 -4.01 -2.82 24.54
CA GLU A 364 -3.57 -2.25 23.25
C GLU A 364 -2.84 -0.89 23.37
N ASP A 365 -2.99 -0.15 24.48
CA ASP A 365 -2.57 1.28 24.55
C ASP A 365 -1.46 1.64 25.56
N GLU A 366 -0.83 0.67 26.25
CA GLU A 366 0.21 0.99 27.25
C GLU A 366 1.46 1.73 26.74
N LEU A 367 1.76 1.66 25.43
CA LEU A 367 2.92 2.33 24.83
C LEU A 367 2.62 3.79 24.43
N ASP A 368 1.35 4.13 24.20
CA ASP A 368 0.91 5.51 23.90
C ASP A 368 0.57 6.28 25.19
N ASN A 369 0.12 5.57 26.24
CA ASN A 369 -0.32 6.14 27.53
C ASN A 369 0.77 6.22 28.62
N SER A 370 2.05 6.03 28.28
CA SER A 370 3.11 6.29 29.26
C SER A 370 3.18 7.79 29.55
N ASN A 371 2.49 8.23 30.61
CA ASN A 371 2.63 9.56 31.19
C ASN A 371 4.09 9.73 31.60
N PHE A 372 4.82 10.54 30.84
CA PHE A 372 6.16 10.97 31.22
C PHE A 372 6.01 11.81 32.49
N VAL A 373 6.51 11.31 33.62
CA VAL A 373 6.79 12.16 34.78
C VAL A 373 8.02 12.99 34.40
N PRO A 374 7.94 14.34 34.36
CA PRO A 374 9.06 15.17 33.96
C PRO A 374 10.18 15.05 35.01
N SER A 375 11.13 14.17 34.75
CA SER A 375 12.32 14.00 35.56
C SER A 375 13.42 14.78 34.87
N TYR A 376 13.59 16.05 35.28
CA TYR A 376 14.70 16.97 35.00
C TYR A 376 15.78 16.44 34.04
N ALA A 377 15.58 16.58 32.73
CA ALA A 377 16.53 16.12 31.72
C ALA A 377 17.49 17.25 31.31
N TYR A 378 18.64 17.33 31.98
CA TYR A 378 19.80 18.08 31.50
C TYR A 378 20.45 17.31 30.34
N SER A 379 19.88 17.39 29.12
CA SER A 379 20.43 16.70 27.95
C SER A 379 21.20 17.64 27.02
N THR A 380 22.53 17.54 27.05
CA THR A 380 23.50 18.18 26.15
C THR A 380 23.51 17.61 24.71
N ILE A 381 22.53 16.77 24.35
CA ILE A 381 22.43 16.20 23.00
C ILE A 381 22.05 17.31 22.02
N SER A 382 22.85 17.51 20.97
CA SER A 382 22.56 18.51 19.94
C SER A 382 21.27 18.17 19.19
N PHE A 383 20.41 19.16 18.94
CA PHE A 383 19.17 19.05 18.15
C PHE A 383 19.36 18.24 16.86
N GLN A 384 20.45 18.47 16.13
CA GLN A 384 20.78 17.77 14.88
C GLN A 384 20.92 16.26 15.05
N LYS A 385 21.52 15.78 16.15
CA LYS A 385 21.65 14.35 16.44
C LYS A 385 20.30 13.70 16.76
N ARG A 386 19.42 14.39 17.49
CA ARG A 386 18.05 13.91 17.76
C ARG A 386 17.21 13.87 16.50
N GLN A 387 17.28 14.92 15.67
CA GLN A 387 16.59 14.97 14.38
C GLN A 387 17.05 13.85 13.44
N ALA A 388 18.37 13.63 13.33
CA ALA A 388 18.92 12.53 12.54
C ALA A 388 18.44 11.16 13.02
N LEU A 389 18.27 10.96 14.33
CA LEU A 389 17.72 9.73 14.90
C LEU A 389 16.24 9.53 14.57
N VAL A 390 15.43 10.59 14.63
CA VAL A 390 14.00 10.54 14.22
C VAL A 390 13.88 10.22 12.73
N THR A 391 14.63 10.92 11.88
CA THR A 391 14.67 10.65 10.43
C THR A 391 15.17 9.24 10.13
N TYR A 392 16.11 8.71 10.93
CA TYR A 392 16.51 7.31 10.82
C TYR A 392 15.33 6.38 11.10
N PHE A 393 14.55 6.58 12.16
CA PHE A 393 13.39 5.73 12.49
C PHE A 393 12.29 5.80 11.43
N GLU A 394 11.97 6.99 10.91
CA GLU A 394 10.98 7.18 9.84
C GLU A 394 11.30 6.37 8.59
N ASN A 395 12.59 6.33 8.23
CA ASN A 395 13.09 5.63 7.04
C ASN A 395 13.42 4.14 7.30
N ASN A 396 13.41 3.69 8.56
CA ASN A 396 13.81 2.33 8.95
C ASN A 396 12.76 1.62 9.80
N ARG A 397 11.57 1.42 9.21
CA ARG A 397 10.48 0.68 9.86
C ARG A 397 10.94 -0.72 10.30
N ALA A 398 10.66 -1.04 11.56
CA ALA A 398 10.89 -2.36 12.16
C ALA A 398 9.58 -3.14 12.24
N GLY A 399 9.64 -4.46 12.03
CA GLY A 399 8.45 -5.32 12.06
C GLY A 399 8.73 -6.74 11.56
N ILE A 400 7.73 -7.60 11.63
CA ILE A 400 7.80 -8.95 11.02
C ILE A 400 7.48 -8.84 9.53
N THR A 401 8.40 -9.36 8.71
CA THR A 401 8.26 -9.35 7.24
C THR A 401 8.17 -10.77 6.67
N VAL A 402 7.42 -10.91 5.58
CA VAL A 402 7.34 -12.11 4.75
C VAL A 402 7.62 -11.68 3.31
N PHE A 403 8.73 -12.15 2.72
CA PHE A 403 9.16 -11.75 1.36
C PHE A 403 9.31 -10.24 1.13
N GLY A 404 9.63 -9.47 2.19
CA GLY A 404 9.80 -8.01 2.11
C GLY A 404 8.52 -7.22 2.41
N PHE A 405 7.36 -7.88 2.46
CA PHE A 405 6.10 -7.28 2.90
C PHE A 405 6.00 -7.34 4.43
N MET A 406 5.67 -6.22 5.06
CA MET A 406 5.41 -6.17 6.51
C MET A 406 4.00 -6.66 6.79
N LEU A 407 3.85 -7.53 7.80
CA LEU A 407 2.53 -7.93 8.30
C LEU A 407 2.01 -6.85 9.24
N ASP A 408 1.08 -6.03 8.74
CA ASP A 408 0.44 -4.91 9.44
C ASP A 408 -1.06 -5.14 9.68
N ARG A 409 -1.72 -4.19 10.36
CA ARG A 409 -3.15 -4.27 10.68
C ARG A 409 -4.01 -4.42 9.42
N THR A 410 -3.65 -3.71 8.36
CA THR A 410 -4.32 -3.81 7.05
C THR A 410 -4.25 -5.23 6.50
N SER A 411 -3.05 -5.82 6.44
CA SER A 411 -2.85 -7.19 5.98
C SER A 411 -3.63 -8.21 6.82
N LEU A 412 -3.67 -8.01 8.15
CA LEU A 412 -4.47 -8.85 9.05
C LEU A 412 -5.96 -8.77 8.72
N HIS A 413 -6.52 -7.56 8.62
CA HIS A 413 -7.94 -7.37 8.33
C HIS A 413 -8.33 -7.95 6.96
N THR A 414 -7.48 -7.79 5.94
CA THR A 414 -7.73 -8.35 4.62
C THR A 414 -7.73 -9.88 4.63
N ILE A 415 -6.67 -10.50 5.18
CA ILE A 415 -6.55 -11.97 5.20
C ILE A 415 -7.64 -12.58 6.08
N PHE A 416 -7.84 -12.03 7.28
CA PHE A 416 -8.89 -12.50 8.18
C PHE A 416 -10.28 -12.32 7.59
N GLY A 417 -10.57 -11.18 6.96
CA GLY A 417 -11.86 -10.93 6.34
C GLY A 417 -12.19 -11.97 5.26
N ILE A 418 -11.21 -12.33 4.44
CA ILE A 418 -11.36 -13.37 3.40
C ILE A 418 -11.61 -14.73 4.05
N GLU A 419 -10.72 -15.19 4.94
CA GLU A 419 -10.80 -16.53 5.54
C GLU A 419 -12.03 -16.70 6.43
N MET A 420 -12.38 -15.68 7.22
CA MET A 420 -13.56 -15.69 8.08
C MET A 420 -14.84 -15.70 7.24
N SER A 421 -14.89 -14.99 6.12
CA SER A 421 -16.04 -15.04 5.21
C SER A 421 -16.24 -16.43 4.61
N LEU A 422 -15.15 -17.13 4.26
CA LEU A 422 -15.21 -18.50 3.77
C LEU A 422 -15.73 -19.47 4.83
N VAL A 423 -15.24 -19.35 6.07
CA VAL A 423 -15.67 -20.20 7.20
C VAL A 423 -17.12 -19.90 7.59
N LEU A 424 -17.52 -18.63 7.67
CA LEU A 424 -18.90 -18.23 7.98
C LEU A 424 -19.87 -18.68 6.89
N TRP A 425 -19.47 -18.63 5.62
CA TRP A 425 -20.28 -19.16 4.53
C TRP A 425 -20.49 -20.68 4.67
N LEU A 426 -19.43 -21.43 5.00
CA LEU A 426 -19.50 -22.87 5.24
C LEU A 426 -20.38 -23.22 6.44
N LEU A 427 -20.22 -22.48 7.55
CA LEU A 427 -21.03 -22.64 8.76
C LEU A 427 -22.50 -22.30 8.49
N GLY A 428 -22.79 -21.22 7.75
CA GLY A 428 -24.14 -20.86 7.36
C GLY A 428 -24.83 -21.99 6.57
N LYS A 429 -24.13 -22.57 5.59
CA LYS A 429 -24.62 -23.74 4.85
C LYS A 429 -24.82 -24.99 5.71
N THR A 430 -23.99 -25.16 6.74
CA THR A 430 -24.02 -26.33 7.64
C THR A 430 -25.10 -26.22 8.72
N ILE A 431 -25.49 -25.00 9.11
CA ILE A 431 -26.45 -24.72 10.19
C ILE A 431 -27.85 -24.42 9.64
N ASP A 432 -27.99 -23.79 8.47
CA ASP A 432 -29.30 -23.43 7.87
C ASP A 432 -30.07 -24.63 7.29
N SER A 433 -29.56 -25.86 7.40
CA SER A 433 -30.20 -27.07 6.87
C SER A 433 -31.20 -27.69 7.89
N ALA A 434 -32.11 -26.88 8.42
CA ALA A 434 -33.30 -27.32 9.15
C ALA A 434 -34.54 -26.52 8.71
N PRO A 435 -35.74 -27.10 8.79
CA PRO A 435 -36.48 -27.73 7.70
C PRO A 435 -37.23 -26.70 6.81
N LEU A 436 -36.66 -26.27 5.68
CA LEU A 436 -37.40 -25.49 4.68
C LEU A 436 -36.87 -25.74 3.25
N SER A 437 -37.07 -26.96 2.75
CA SER A 437 -37.31 -27.30 1.33
C SER A 437 -37.18 -28.81 1.09
N ARG A 438 -38.18 -29.60 1.50
CA ARG A 438 -38.32 -31.02 1.09
C ARG A 438 -39.04 -31.13 -0.27
N CYS A 439 -38.51 -30.52 -1.32
CA CYS A 439 -39.09 -30.60 -2.68
C CYS A 439 -38.10 -31.27 -3.64
N SER A 440 -38.52 -32.34 -4.33
CA SER A 440 -37.71 -33.03 -5.36
C SER A 440 -37.25 -32.06 -6.46
N LYS A 441 -36.03 -32.24 -6.98
CA LYS A 441 -35.44 -31.43 -8.07
C LYS A 441 -36.30 -31.43 -9.34
N GLU A 442 -37.11 -32.46 -9.57
CA GLU A 442 -38.03 -32.57 -10.71
C GLU A 442 -39.25 -31.65 -10.52
N HIS A 443 -39.85 -31.65 -9.32
CA HIS A 443 -40.95 -30.75 -8.97
C HIS A 443 -40.51 -29.29 -8.92
N GLN A 444 -39.27 -29.02 -8.49
CA GLN A 444 -38.71 -27.67 -8.48
C GLN A 444 -38.61 -27.06 -9.89
N LYS A 445 -38.30 -27.88 -10.90
CA LYS A 445 -38.24 -27.44 -12.31
C LYS A 445 -39.64 -27.11 -12.85
N ILE A 446 -40.64 -27.92 -12.51
CA ILE A 446 -42.05 -27.67 -12.86
C ILE A 446 -42.53 -26.36 -12.22
N TYR A 447 -42.24 -26.14 -10.94
CA TYR A 447 -42.64 -24.92 -10.25
C TYR A 447 -41.91 -23.67 -10.74
N GLN A 448 -40.67 -23.80 -11.24
CA GLN A 448 -39.97 -22.69 -11.90
C GLN A 448 -40.63 -22.31 -13.24
N ASP A 449 -41.01 -23.30 -14.06
CA ASP A 449 -41.73 -23.05 -15.31
C ASP A 449 -43.09 -22.38 -15.03
N TRP A 450 -43.79 -22.83 -13.98
CA TRP A 450 -45.07 -22.24 -13.55
C TRP A 450 -44.93 -20.85 -12.95
N PHE A 451 -43.86 -20.60 -12.20
CA PHE A 451 -43.54 -19.27 -11.67
C PHE A 451 -43.34 -18.28 -12.82
N SER A 452 -42.60 -18.66 -13.87
CA SER A 452 -42.39 -17.83 -15.06
C SER A 452 -43.65 -17.58 -15.91
N PHE A 453 -44.71 -18.34 -15.64
CA PHE A 453 -46.02 -18.15 -16.25
C PHE A 453 -46.92 -17.25 -15.39
N ALA A 454 -46.86 -17.43 -14.06
CA ALA A 454 -47.59 -16.60 -13.11
C ALA A 454 -47.02 -15.17 -13.00
N ASP A 455 -45.71 -15.02 -13.22
CA ASP A 455 -44.98 -13.75 -13.33
C ASP A 455 -45.07 -13.20 -14.77
N SER A 456 -46.17 -12.49 -15.05
CA SER A 456 -46.48 -12.03 -16.41
C SER A 456 -45.60 -10.85 -16.90
N ASP A 457 -45.01 -10.10 -15.99
CA ASP A 457 -44.15 -8.94 -16.22
C ASP A 457 -42.65 -9.25 -16.06
N GLY A 458 -42.30 -10.41 -15.51
CA GLY A 458 -40.93 -10.93 -15.47
C GLY A 458 -40.06 -10.22 -14.43
N ASP A 459 -40.67 -9.59 -13.42
CA ASP A 459 -39.98 -8.83 -12.39
C ASP A 459 -39.49 -9.72 -11.23
N GLY A 460 -39.81 -11.02 -11.29
CA GLY A 460 -39.46 -12.02 -10.30
C GLY A 460 -40.37 -12.03 -9.07
N ARG A 461 -41.57 -11.42 -9.12
CA ARG A 461 -42.50 -11.29 -8.00
C ARG A 461 -43.94 -11.56 -8.44
N ILE A 462 -44.62 -12.45 -7.73
CA ILE A 462 -46.06 -12.69 -7.97
C ILE A 462 -46.86 -11.89 -6.95
N THR A 463 -47.54 -10.84 -7.42
CA THR A 463 -48.41 -10.03 -6.57
C THR A 463 -49.69 -10.77 -6.19
N GLY A 464 -50.39 -10.33 -5.16
CA GLY A 464 -51.67 -10.93 -4.77
C GLY A 464 -52.71 -10.96 -5.91
N GLY A 465 -52.68 -9.97 -6.82
CA GLY A 465 -53.56 -9.93 -7.98
C GLY A 465 -53.27 -11.02 -9.02
N ASP A 466 -52.00 -11.35 -9.23
CA ASP A 466 -51.56 -12.36 -10.18
C ASP A 466 -51.61 -13.77 -9.59
N ALA A 467 -51.33 -13.89 -8.29
CA ALA A 467 -51.53 -15.13 -7.55
C ALA A 467 -53.00 -15.56 -7.51
N ILE A 468 -53.97 -14.64 -7.40
CA ILE A 468 -55.39 -15.00 -7.47
C ILE A 468 -55.73 -15.62 -8.83
N LYS A 469 -55.23 -15.04 -9.94
CA LYS A 469 -55.46 -15.58 -11.28
C LYS A 469 -54.84 -16.97 -11.42
N PHE A 470 -53.60 -17.14 -10.96
CA PHE A 470 -52.89 -18.41 -11.09
C PHE A 470 -53.42 -19.48 -10.13
N PHE A 471 -53.57 -19.19 -8.83
CA PHE A 471 -54.06 -20.15 -7.83
C PHE A 471 -55.52 -20.55 -8.05
N SER A 472 -56.35 -19.70 -8.67
CA SER A 472 -57.72 -20.07 -8.99
C SER A 472 -57.83 -21.26 -9.96
N MET A 473 -56.75 -21.57 -10.70
CA MET A 473 -56.68 -22.75 -11.58
C MET A 473 -56.58 -24.07 -10.81
N SER A 474 -56.32 -24.04 -9.49
CA SER A 474 -56.24 -25.24 -8.66
C SER A 474 -57.61 -25.78 -8.19
N ASN A 475 -58.71 -25.12 -8.57
CA ASN A 475 -60.09 -25.43 -8.16
C ASN A 475 -60.36 -25.49 -6.65
N LEU A 476 -59.47 -24.93 -5.82
CA LEU A 476 -59.69 -24.87 -4.38
C LEU A 476 -60.67 -23.76 -4.00
N PRO A 477 -61.45 -23.92 -2.90
CA PRO A 477 -62.30 -22.85 -2.37
C PRO A 477 -61.51 -21.57 -2.10
N ARG A 478 -62.14 -20.41 -2.32
CA ARG A 478 -61.51 -19.10 -2.08
C ARG A 478 -61.04 -18.90 -0.63
N GLN A 479 -61.61 -19.63 0.34
CA GLN A 479 -61.19 -19.60 1.74
C GLN A 479 -59.82 -20.27 1.92
N ASP A 480 -59.61 -21.42 1.29
CA ASP A 480 -58.35 -22.18 1.34
C ASP A 480 -57.23 -21.46 0.61
N LEU A 481 -57.51 -20.85 -0.54
CA LEU A 481 -56.52 -20.06 -1.28
C LEU A 481 -56.02 -18.83 -0.50
N LYS A 482 -56.89 -18.21 0.32
CA LYS A 482 -56.49 -17.13 1.23
C LYS A 482 -55.58 -17.64 2.34
N LEU A 483 -55.83 -18.85 2.85
CA LEU A 483 -54.99 -19.50 3.85
C LEU A 483 -53.62 -19.88 3.27
N VAL A 484 -53.59 -20.46 2.06
CA VAL A 484 -52.34 -20.75 1.32
C VAL A 484 -51.51 -19.48 1.16
N TRP A 485 -52.11 -18.38 0.70
CA TRP A 485 -51.41 -17.10 0.55
C TRP A 485 -50.87 -16.60 1.89
N ALA A 486 -51.69 -16.62 2.95
CA ALA A 486 -51.29 -16.13 4.27
C ALA A 486 -50.13 -16.92 4.89
N ILE A 487 -50.05 -18.23 4.61
CA ILE A 487 -48.96 -19.09 5.09
C ILE A 487 -47.70 -18.92 4.21
N ALA A 488 -47.86 -18.81 2.90
CA ALA A 488 -46.75 -18.63 1.96
C ALA A 488 -46.09 -17.24 2.10
N ASP A 489 -46.88 -16.17 2.27
CA ASP A 489 -46.40 -14.81 2.58
C ASP A 489 -46.23 -14.62 4.09
N SER A 490 -45.46 -15.51 4.73
CA SER A 490 -45.20 -15.46 6.18
C SER A 490 -44.56 -14.15 6.65
N LYS A 491 -43.87 -13.44 5.74
CA LYS A 491 -43.23 -12.14 5.99
C LYS A 491 -44.14 -10.93 5.75
N ARG A 492 -45.38 -11.15 5.28
CA ARG A 492 -46.37 -10.10 4.94
C ARG A 492 -45.82 -9.04 3.98
N GLN A 493 -45.01 -9.46 3.01
CA GLN A 493 -44.37 -8.55 2.06
C GLN A 493 -45.28 -8.18 0.88
N GLY A 494 -46.45 -8.84 0.75
CA GLY A 494 -47.47 -8.52 -0.25
C GLY A 494 -47.23 -9.11 -1.64
N PHE A 495 -46.15 -9.86 -1.81
CA PHE A 495 -45.81 -10.60 -3.03
C PHE A 495 -45.09 -11.91 -2.69
N LEU A 496 -45.14 -12.89 -3.59
CA LEU A 496 -44.43 -14.16 -3.46
C LEU A 496 -43.21 -14.18 -4.40
N GLY A 497 -42.02 -14.41 -3.84
CA GLY A 497 -40.85 -14.81 -4.63
C GLY A 497 -40.90 -16.29 -4.97
N ILE A 498 -39.91 -16.78 -5.71
CA ILE A 498 -39.85 -18.17 -6.16
C ILE A 498 -39.93 -19.19 -5.01
N LYS A 499 -39.32 -18.88 -3.85
CA LYS A 499 -39.30 -19.78 -2.69
C LYS A 499 -40.67 -19.84 -2.03
N GLU A 500 -41.28 -18.68 -1.80
CA GLU A 500 -42.62 -18.57 -1.21
C GLU A 500 -43.68 -19.16 -2.13
N PHE A 501 -43.52 -19.04 -3.46
CA PHE A 501 -44.38 -19.67 -4.45
C PHE A 501 -44.28 -21.20 -4.43
N ILE A 502 -43.08 -21.78 -4.30
CA ILE A 502 -42.92 -23.23 -4.13
C ILE A 502 -43.65 -23.72 -2.88
N THR A 503 -43.54 -22.99 -1.76
CA THR A 503 -44.29 -23.29 -0.53
C THR A 503 -45.80 -23.24 -0.78
N ALA A 504 -46.28 -22.24 -1.52
CA ALA A 504 -47.69 -22.15 -1.89
C ALA A 504 -48.14 -23.37 -2.73
N MET A 505 -47.35 -23.82 -3.71
CA MET A 505 -47.68 -25.00 -4.53
C MET A 505 -47.73 -26.29 -3.72
N GLN A 506 -46.83 -26.47 -2.75
CA GLN A 506 -46.86 -27.62 -1.85
C GLN A 506 -48.10 -27.62 -0.95
N LEU A 507 -48.51 -26.44 -0.44
CA LEU A 507 -49.74 -26.30 0.36
C LEU A 507 -51.00 -26.56 -0.47
N VAL A 508 -51.03 -26.13 -1.73
CA VAL A 508 -52.12 -26.46 -2.67
C VAL A 508 -52.21 -27.96 -2.91
N SER A 509 -51.06 -28.63 -3.09
CA SER A 509 -51.01 -30.08 -3.30
C SER A 509 -51.53 -30.85 -2.08
N LEU A 510 -51.18 -30.41 -0.86
CA LEU A 510 -51.71 -30.96 0.38
C LEU A 510 -53.22 -30.75 0.52
N ALA A 511 -53.71 -29.57 0.15
CA ALA A 511 -55.13 -29.24 0.19
C ALA A 511 -55.95 -30.08 -0.80
N GLN A 512 -55.43 -30.28 -2.02
CA GLN A 512 -56.03 -31.16 -3.03
C GLN A 512 -56.01 -32.64 -2.63
N ALA A 513 -55.01 -33.06 -1.83
CA ALA A 513 -54.95 -34.40 -1.23
C ALA A 513 -55.91 -34.58 -0.03
N GLY A 514 -56.68 -33.54 0.35
CA GLY A 514 -57.71 -33.60 1.40
C GLY A 514 -57.23 -33.26 2.81
N HIS A 515 -56.02 -32.72 2.98
CA HIS A 515 -55.52 -32.27 4.28
C HIS A 515 -56.02 -30.86 4.64
N THR A 516 -56.37 -30.64 5.91
CA THR A 516 -56.83 -29.32 6.40
C THR A 516 -55.65 -28.35 6.54
N ILE A 517 -55.64 -27.24 5.81
CA ILE A 517 -54.53 -26.28 5.80
C ILE A 517 -54.42 -25.56 7.16
N ASN A 518 -53.38 -25.86 7.94
CA ASN A 518 -53.01 -25.11 9.15
C ASN A 518 -51.51 -24.78 9.16
N SER A 519 -51.08 -23.87 10.04
CA SER A 519 -49.67 -23.47 10.19
C SER A 519 -48.75 -24.58 10.69
N ASP A 520 -49.31 -25.61 11.33
CA ASP A 520 -48.56 -26.62 12.08
C ASP A 520 -48.16 -27.83 11.22
N ILE A 521 -48.78 -27.99 10.05
CA ILE A 521 -48.50 -29.08 9.08
C ILE A 521 -47.11 -28.98 8.46
N LEU A 522 -46.49 -27.80 8.42
CA LEU A 522 -45.10 -27.66 7.97
C LEU A 522 -44.10 -28.34 8.93
N ASN A 523 -44.52 -28.68 10.15
CA ASN A 523 -43.70 -29.35 11.17
C ASN A 523 -44.05 -30.84 11.38
N SER A 524 -45.09 -31.37 10.73
CA SER A 524 -45.50 -32.77 10.91
C SER A 524 -44.87 -33.71 9.86
N GLU A 525 -44.73 -34.99 10.21
CA GLU A 525 -44.13 -36.06 9.39
C GLU A 525 -44.99 -36.46 8.17
N VAL A 526 -45.25 -35.52 7.27
CA VAL A 526 -45.85 -35.81 5.95
C VAL A 526 -44.72 -36.02 4.95
N ASP A 527 -44.80 -37.10 4.17
CA ASP A 527 -43.81 -37.46 3.16
C ASP A 527 -43.99 -36.62 1.88
N PHE A 528 -43.41 -35.42 1.87
CA PHE A 528 -43.49 -34.46 0.77
C PHE A 528 -42.76 -34.91 -0.52
N GLU A 529 -41.96 -35.98 -0.48
CA GLU A 529 -41.27 -36.51 -1.66
C GLU A 529 -42.20 -37.29 -2.58
N ASN A 530 -43.28 -37.88 -2.03
CA ASN A 530 -44.26 -38.68 -2.77
C ASN A 530 -45.57 -37.95 -3.10
N LEU A 531 -45.67 -36.66 -2.77
CA LEU A 531 -46.84 -35.84 -3.13
C LEU A 531 -46.81 -35.49 -4.63
N GLN A 532 -47.90 -35.79 -5.33
CA GLN A 532 -48.05 -35.38 -6.73
C GLN A 532 -48.17 -33.85 -6.82
N PRO A 533 -47.62 -33.23 -7.89
CA PRO A 533 -47.83 -31.80 -8.15
C PRO A 533 -49.32 -31.44 -8.21
N PRO A 534 -49.69 -30.20 -7.89
CA PRO A 534 -51.08 -29.82 -7.82
C PRO A 534 -51.69 -29.79 -9.23
N SER A 535 -52.93 -30.27 -9.37
CA SER A 535 -53.65 -30.22 -10.64
C SER A 535 -54.09 -28.78 -10.91
N MET A 536 -53.64 -28.20 -12.02
CA MET A 536 -53.96 -26.83 -12.45
C MET A 536 -54.72 -26.86 -13.77
N ASP A 537 -56.01 -26.57 -13.73
CA ASP A 537 -56.90 -26.69 -14.90
C ASP A 537 -56.52 -25.70 -16.02
N GLY A 538 -56.27 -26.23 -17.22
CA GLY A 538 -55.98 -25.45 -18.43
C GLY A 538 -54.53 -24.96 -18.57
N LEU A 539 -53.65 -25.21 -17.60
CA LEU A 539 -52.27 -24.73 -17.60
C LEU A 539 -51.41 -25.38 -18.72
N ASP A 540 -51.64 -26.66 -19.02
CA ASP A 540 -50.89 -27.41 -20.03
C ASP A 540 -51.12 -26.88 -21.46
N VAL A 541 -52.35 -26.41 -21.74
CA VAL A 541 -52.73 -25.81 -23.03
C VAL A 541 -52.08 -24.44 -23.21
N LEU A 542 -51.91 -23.68 -22.12
CA LEU A 542 -51.29 -22.35 -22.13
C LEU A 542 -49.76 -22.43 -22.26
N LEU A 543 -49.12 -23.41 -21.61
CA LEU A 543 -47.69 -23.66 -21.75
C LEU A 543 -47.31 -24.17 -23.17
N ALA A 544 -48.19 -24.94 -23.82
CA ALA A 544 -47.99 -25.40 -25.20
C ALA A 544 -48.07 -24.25 -26.24
N LYS A 545 -48.87 -23.21 -25.97
CA LYS A 545 -49.07 -22.06 -26.87
C LYS A 545 -47.86 -21.12 -26.91
N ARG A 546 -47.07 -21.05 -25.82
CA ARG A 546 -45.85 -20.22 -25.70
C ARG A 546 -44.64 -20.83 -26.43
N LYS A 547 -44.64 -22.14 -26.72
CA LYS A 547 -43.53 -22.89 -27.34
C LYS A 547 -43.47 -22.85 -28.88
N ARG A 548 -44.44 -22.21 -29.56
CA ARG A 548 -44.48 -22.10 -31.03
C ARG A 548 -44.30 -20.67 -31.50
N LEU A 549 -43.05 -20.24 -31.64
CA LEU A 549 -42.65 -19.17 -32.56
C LEU A 549 -41.17 -19.38 -32.95
N PRO A 550 -40.84 -19.79 -34.19
CA PRO A 550 -39.48 -19.79 -34.70
C PRO A 550 -39.16 -18.54 -35.53
N SER A 551 -37.95 -18.04 -35.35
CA SER A 551 -37.21 -17.09 -36.19
C SER A 551 -36.63 -17.76 -37.43
N GLU A 552 -36.63 -17.09 -38.59
CA GLU A 552 -35.63 -17.32 -39.66
C GLU A 552 -35.28 -16.03 -40.45
N PRO A 553 -34.09 -15.99 -41.09
CA PRO A 553 -33.45 -14.79 -41.67
C PRO A 553 -33.54 -14.74 -43.21
N GLU A 554 -33.37 -13.55 -43.81
CA GLU A 554 -33.12 -13.41 -45.26
C GLU A 554 -32.02 -12.41 -45.59
N GLN A 555 -31.35 -12.72 -46.71
CA GLN A 555 -30.14 -12.15 -47.28
C GLN A 555 -30.47 -11.52 -48.66
N ASN A 556 -29.65 -10.55 -49.08
CA ASN A 556 -29.31 -10.12 -50.46
C ASN A 556 -29.72 -8.71 -50.92
N GLY A 557 -28.77 -8.05 -51.60
CA GLY A 557 -29.02 -6.93 -52.52
C GLY A 557 -27.83 -5.99 -52.73
N SER A 558 -26.93 -6.32 -53.65
CA SER A 558 -25.79 -5.53 -54.16
C SER A 558 -26.15 -4.39 -55.12
N SER A 559 -25.28 -3.38 -55.33
CA SER A 559 -24.82 -2.88 -56.67
C SER A 559 -23.77 -1.72 -56.65
N GLN A 560 -22.71 -1.92 -57.46
CA GLN A 560 -21.91 -0.99 -58.33
C GLN A 560 -21.04 0.15 -57.72
N VAL A 561 -19.69 0.18 -57.85
CA VAL A 561 -18.77 0.48 -59.01
C VAL A 561 -18.75 2.02 -59.31
N GLN A 562 -17.65 2.83 -59.28
CA GLN A 562 -16.39 2.81 -60.06
C GLN A 562 -15.39 3.96 -59.68
N SER A 563 -14.07 3.68 -59.83
CA SER A 563 -12.91 4.49 -60.30
C SER A 563 -12.43 5.86 -59.70
N SER A 564 -11.24 5.82 -59.05
CA SER A 564 -9.89 6.40 -59.40
C SER A 564 -9.73 7.82 -60.02
N PRO A 565 -8.49 8.40 -60.15
CA PRO A 565 -7.30 8.58 -59.27
C PRO A 565 -6.65 10.02 -59.37
N ALA A 566 -5.66 10.37 -58.52
CA ALA A 566 -4.52 11.28 -58.86
C ALA A 566 -3.54 11.50 -57.67
N ALA A 567 -2.27 11.08 -57.83
CA ALA A 567 -1.01 11.88 -57.86
C ALA A 567 -0.63 12.61 -56.54
N GLY A 568 0.57 12.52 -55.95
CA GLY A 568 1.90 12.21 -56.47
C GLY A 568 2.68 13.50 -56.79
N TRP A 569 3.64 13.87 -55.90
CA TRP A 569 4.72 14.90 -55.97
C TRP A 569 4.64 15.90 -54.78
N PHE A 570 5.68 16.21 -54.00
CA PHE A 570 7.09 16.43 -54.31
C PHE A 570 8.03 15.94 -53.19
N SER A 571 9.11 15.29 -53.61
CA SER A 571 10.39 15.25 -52.91
C SER A 571 11.22 16.48 -53.31
N SER A 572 11.90 17.12 -52.36
CA SER A 572 13.27 17.61 -52.58
C SER A 572 13.94 18.06 -51.29
N SER A 573 15.13 17.50 -51.11
CA SER A 573 16.20 17.81 -50.16
C SER A 573 16.71 19.25 -50.21
N SER A 574 17.25 19.73 -49.08
CA SER A 574 18.49 20.52 -49.10
C SER A 574 19.28 20.36 -47.79
N SER A 575 20.58 20.23 -47.98
CA SER A 575 21.61 19.84 -47.03
C SER A 575 22.15 21.01 -46.21
N ALA A 576 22.35 20.79 -44.91
CA ALA A 576 23.32 21.54 -44.11
C ALA A 576 24.09 20.59 -43.18
N LYS A 577 25.42 20.75 -43.22
CA LYS A 577 26.49 19.87 -42.72
C LYS A 577 26.26 19.29 -41.30
N LYS A 578 26.26 17.95 -41.20
CA LYS A 578 26.37 17.20 -39.94
C LYS A 578 27.84 17.04 -39.56
N VAL A 579 28.22 17.57 -38.40
CA VAL A 579 29.41 17.15 -37.66
C VAL A 579 29.16 15.73 -37.13
N SER A 580 30.16 14.84 -37.21
CA SER A 580 30.02 13.41 -36.97
C SER A 580 29.78 13.07 -35.49
N LEU A 581 28.72 12.31 -35.22
CA LEU A 581 28.21 11.80 -33.94
C LEU A 581 29.09 10.72 -33.24
N SER A 582 30.41 10.68 -33.49
CA SER A 582 31.24 9.50 -33.15
C SER A 582 32.05 9.57 -31.85
N SER A 583 32.18 10.71 -31.18
CA SER A 583 32.87 10.79 -29.88
C SER A 583 31.93 11.30 -28.80
N VAL A 584 31.47 10.40 -27.91
CA VAL A 584 30.82 10.82 -26.66
C VAL A 584 31.93 11.38 -25.77
N THR A 585 31.91 12.68 -25.50
CA THR A 585 32.94 13.39 -24.71
C THR A 585 32.51 13.71 -23.28
N SER A 586 31.21 13.64 -22.99
CA SER A 586 30.63 13.94 -21.67
C SER A 586 29.34 13.15 -21.43
N ILE A 587 28.83 13.17 -20.19
CA ILE A 587 27.50 12.61 -19.84
C ILE A 587 26.40 13.26 -20.71
N VAL A 588 26.46 14.57 -20.90
CA VAL A 588 25.46 15.33 -21.68
C VAL A 588 25.44 14.86 -23.14
N ASP A 589 26.62 14.69 -23.76
CA ASP A 589 26.74 14.16 -25.11
C ASP A 589 26.18 12.73 -25.22
N GLY A 590 26.41 11.92 -24.18
CA GLY A 590 25.87 10.57 -24.07
C GLY A 590 24.35 10.56 -24.01
N LEU A 591 23.74 11.36 -23.13
CA LEU A 591 22.29 11.48 -23.01
C LEU A 591 21.66 12.00 -24.31
N LYS A 592 22.27 13.01 -24.94
CA LYS A 592 21.85 13.55 -26.24
C LYS A 592 21.87 12.49 -27.34
N LYS A 593 22.93 11.67 -27.39
CA LYS A 593 23.03 10.54 -28.32
C LYS A 593 21.94 9.50 -28.06
N LEU A 594 21.75 9.10 -26.81
CA LEU A 594 20.70 8.14 -26.41
C LEU A 594 19.30 8.67 -26.73
N TYR A 595 19.04 9.96 -26.52
CA TYR A 595 17.78 10.60 -26.90
C TYR A 595 17.50 10.43 -28.39
N VAL A 596 18.44 10.89 -29.23
CA VAL A 596 18.25 10.89 -30.69
C VAL A 596 18.12 9.47 -31.23
N GLN A 597 18.86 8.51 -30.69
CA GLN A 597 18.92 7.15 -31.21
C GLN A 597 17.78 6.26 -30.70
N LYS A 598 17.40 6.38 -29.42
CA LYS A 598 16.53 5.40 -28.75
C LYS A 598 15.19 5.99 -28.31
N LEU A 599 15.17 7.19 -27.71
CA LEU A 599 13.94 7.76 -27.14
C LEU A 599 13.11 8.57 -28.14
N LYS A 600 13.73 9.47 -28.90
CA LYS A 600 13.06 10.35 -29.88
C LYS A 600 12.23 9.59 -30.92
N PRO A 601 12.67 8.44 -31.47
CA PRO A 601 11.84 7.66 -32.38
C PRO A 601 10.52 7.23 -31.74
N LEU A 602 10.55 6.82 -30.45
CA LEU A 602 9.37 6.44 -29.68
C LEU A 602 8.44 7.63 -29.50
N GLU A 603 8.98 8.78 -29.06
CA GLU A 603 8.20 10.01 -28.87
C GLU A 603 7.47 10.45 -30.13
N VAL A 604 8.15 10.45 -31.29
CA VAL A 604 7.55 10.85 -32.56
C VAL A 604 6.50 9.84 -33.03
N THR A 605 6.77 8.54 -32.91
CA THR A 605 5.86 7.49 -33.40
C THR A 605 4.53 7.50 -32.67
N TYR A 606 4.54 7.72 -31.35
CA TYR A 606 3.33 7.77 -30.53
C TYR A 606 2.86 9.18 -30.22
N ARG A 607 3.43 10.21 -30.85
CA ARG A 607 3.02 11.63 -30.73
C ARG A 607 3.12 12.20 -29.31
N PHE A 608 4.13 11.78 -28.56
CA PHE A 608 4.37 12.24 -27.19
C PHE A 608 4.45 13.78 -27.09
N ASN A 609 4.95 14.44 -28.14
CA ASN A 609 5.09 15.90 -28.21
C ASN A 609 3.76 16.66 -28.22
N ASP A 610 2.67 16.02 -28.64
CA ASP A 610 1.35 16.63 -28.71
C ASP A 610 0.59 16.50 -27.37
N PHE A 611 0.92 15.48 -26.58
CA PHE A 611 0.18 15.11 -25.36
C PHE A 611 0.89 15.46 -24.05
N VAL A 612 2.22 15.46 -24.03
CA VAL A 612 2.99 15.53 -22.77
C VAL A 612 4.03 16.63 -22.82
N SER A 613 4.98 16.57 -23.75
CA SER A 613 6.08 17.55 -23.78
C SER A 613 6.76 17.63 -25.14
N PRO A 614 7.09 18.84 -25.66
CA PRO A 614 7.79 19.03 -26.94
C PRO A 614 9.06 18.19 -27.06
N LEU A 615 9.46 17.90 -28.29
CA LEU A 615 10.72 17.17 -28.56
C LEU A 615 11.93 18.01 -28.11
N LEU A 616 12.93 17.36 -27.52
CA LEU A 616 14.13 18.03 -27.06
C LEU A 616 15.03 18.41 -28.25
N GLY A 617 15.46 19.67 -28.26
CA GLY A 617 16.46 20.20 -29.18
C GLY A 617 17.88 20.02 -28.65
N ASN A 618 18.88 20.30 -29.48
CA ASN A 618 20.29 20.25 -29.03
C ASN A 618 20.56 21.28 -27.92
N SER A 619 19.97 22.48 -28.05
CA SER A 619 20.10 23.55 -27.06
C SER A 619 19.50 23.20 -25.69
N ASP A 620 18.54 22.26 -25.61
CA ASP A 620 18.00 21.81 -24.32
C ASP A 620 19.00 20.93 -23.55
N PHE A 621 19.85 20.16 -24.24
CA PHE A 621 20.92 19.39 -23.61
C PHE A 621 22.12 20.27 -23.26
N ASP A 622 22.48 21.17 -24.18
CA ASP A 622 23.69 22.00 -24.09
C ASP A 622 23.47 23.25 -23.19
N ALA A 623 22.23 23.55 -22.79
CA ALA A 623 21.90 24.67 -21.92
C ALA A 623 22.72 24.61 -20.62
N LYS A 624 23.14 25.76 -20.10
CA LYS A 624 23.74 25.84 -18.76
C LYS A 624 22.66 25.80 -17.69
N PRO A 625 22.98 25.38 -16.46
CA PRO A 625 22.07 25.47 -15.35
C PRO A 625 21.54 26.90 -15.15
N MET A 626 20.23 27.04 -14.93
CA MET A 626 19.59 28.35 -14.79
C MET A 626 19.15 28.63 -13.36
N VAL A 627 19.48 29.82 -12.87
CA VAL A 627 19.06 30.34 -11.56
C VAL A 627 18.12 31.50 -11.77
N MET A 628 16.85 31.34 -11.39
CA MET A 628 15.84 32.38 -11.51
C MET A 628 15.67 33.15 -10.20
N LEU A 629 15.73 34.47 -10.27
CA LEU A 629 15.44 35.34 -9.14
C LEU A 629 14.02 35.88 -9.27
N LEU A 630 13.18 35.61 -8.28
CA LEU A 630 11.77 35.99 -8.27
C LEU A 630 11.42 36.69 -6.97
N GLY A 631 10.62 37.75 -7.04
CA GLY A 631 10.27 38.53 -5.86
C GLY A 631 9.56 39.82 -6.21
N GLN A 632 8.96 40.45 -5.21
CA GLN A 632 8.25 41.71 -5.39
C GLN A 632 9.15 42.86 -5.82
N TYR A 633 8.51 43.97 -6.13
CA TYR A 633 9.21 45.19 -6.48
C TYR A 633 10.15 45.66 -5.34
N SER A 634 11.36 46.10 -5.71
CA SER A 634 12.39 46.61 -4.77
C SER A 634 12.99 45.60 -3.77
N THR A 635 12.76 44.28 -3.92
CA THR A 635 13.39 43.25 -3.04
C THR A 635 14.90 43.04 -3.27
N GLY A 636 15.45 43.63 -4.33
CA GLY A 636 16.89 43.63 -4.61
C GLY A 636 17.39 42.52 -5.55
N LYS A 637 16.56 42.00 -6.46
CA LYS A 637 16.95 40.96 -7.45
C LYS A 637 18.15 41.38 -8.32
N THR A 638 18.04 42.50 -9.02
CA THR A 638 19.13 43.04 -9.86
C THR A 638 20.38 43.36 -9.04
N THR A 639 20.21 43.89 -7.81
CA THR A 639 21.32 44.15 -6.88
C THR A 639 21.99 42.85 -6.43
N PHE A 640 21.23 41.79 -6.19
CA PHE A 640 21.74 40.47 -5.83
C PHE A 640 22.60 39.90 -6.96
N ILE A 641 22.15 39.99 -8.22
CA ILE A 641 22.93 39.55 -9.38
C ILE A 641 24.22 40.35 -9.49
N LYS A 642 24.15 41.69 -9.38
CA LYS A 642 25.33 42.55 -9.37
C LYS A 642 26.31 42.15 -8.26
N HIS A 643 25.80 41.88 -7.06
CA HIS A 643 26.61 41.47 -5.91
C HIS A 643 27.29 40.11 -6.12
N LEU A 644 26.61 39.19 -6.80
CA LEU A 644 27.13 37.87 -7.13
C LEU A 644 28.21 37.95 -8.23
N LEU A 645 28.00 38.78 -9.25
CA LEU A 645 28.95 39.01 -10.34
C LEU A 645 30.09 39.98 -9.95
N LYS A 646 29.96 40.72 -8.84
CA LYS A 646 30.86 41.82 -8.46
C LYS A 646 30.98 42.93 -9.52
N THR A 647 30.10 42.92 -10.52
CA THR A 647 30.02 43.91 -11.60
C THR A 647 28.58 44.00 -12.10
N SER A 648 28.25 45.07 -12.84
CA SER A 648 26.94 45.22 -13.47
C SER A 648 26.90 44.49 -14.81
N TYR A 649 25.73 43.98 -15.20
CA TYR A 649 25.52 43.40 -16.53
C TYR A 649 24.90 44.44 -17.49
N PRO A 650 25.11 44.31 -18.81
CA PRO A 650 24.50 45.18 -19.82
C PRO A 650 22.97 45.21 -19.72
N GLY A 651 22.38 46.41 -19.65
CA GLY A 651 20.93 46.59 -19.51
C GLY A 651 20.41 46.59 -18.06
N ALA A 652 21.26 46.33 -17.07
CA ALA A 652 20.86 46.43 -15.66
C ALA A 652 20.50 47.87 -15.27
N HIS A 653 19.33 48.05 -14.66
CA HIS A 653 18.89 49.33 -14.09
C HIS A 653 18.49 49.11 -12.63
N ILE A 654 19.14 49.85 -11.71
CA ILE A 654 18.84 49.77 -10.27
C ILE A 654 18.29 51.12 -9.83
N GLY A 655 17.02 51.17 -9.43
CA GLY A 655 16.39 52.37 -8.92
C GLY A 655 15.21 52.11 -7.97
N PRO A 656 14.78 53.13 -7.20
CA PRO A 656 13.68 53.02 -6.25
C PRO A 656 12.29 52.93 -6.92
N GLU A 657 12.13 53.42 -8.16
CA GLU A 657 10.91 53.32 -8.98
C GLU A 657 10.96 52.12 -9.94
N PRO A 658 9.83 51.49 -10.34
CA PRO A 658 9.79 50.30 -11.20
C PRO A 658 10.72 50.36 -12.41
N THR A 659 11.95 49.87 -12.20
CA THR A 659 13.09 50.05 -13.10
C THR A 659 13.29 48.83 -14.01
N THR A 660 13.02 47.62 -13.50
CA THR A 660 13.10 46.37 -14.27
C THR A 660 11.71 45.90 -14.65
N ASP A 661 11.28 46.23 -15.88
CA ASP A 661 10.01 45.78 -16.48
C ASP A 661 10.18 44.61 -17.47
N ARG A 662 11.41 44.09 -17.61
CA ARG A 662 11.80 43.04 -18.55
C ARG A 662 12.30 41.78 -17.86
N PHE A 663 12.08 40.64 -18.48
CA PHE A 663 12.82 39.42 -18.16
C PHE A 663 14.20 39.52 -18.81
N VAL A 664 15.25 39.47 -18.00
CA VAL A 664 16.63 39.55 -18.48
C VAL A 664 17.35 38.26 -18.17
N VAL A 665 17.81 37.57 -19.20
CA VAL A 665 18.69 36.40 -19.07
C VAL A 665 20.13 36.87 -19.17
N VAL A 666 20.87 36.77 -18.07
CA VAL A 666 22.30 37.10 -17.99
C VAL A 666 23.10 35.82 -18.20
N MET A 667 23.84 35.77 -19.30
CA MET A 667 24.61 34.58 -19.72
C MET A 667 26.01 34.95 -20.22
N ASN A 668 26.88 33.95 -20.32
CA ASN A 668 28.21 34.17 -20.87
C ASN A 668 28.17 34.51 -22.35
N GLY A 669 28.98 35.48 -22.76
CA GLY A 669 29.22 35.79 -24.17
C GLY A 669 30.62 36.38 -24.37
N PRO A 670 31.11 36.43 -25.62
CA PRO A 670 32.44 36.96 -25.92
C PRO A 670 32.53 38.47 -25.66
N ASP A 671 31.41 39.19 -25.86
CA ASP A 671 31.32 40.63 -25.76
C ASP A 671 30.19 41.04 -24.82
N GLU A 672 30.36 42.20 -24.17
CA GLU A 672 29.30 42.85 -23.39
C GLU A 672 28.23 43.43 -24.32
N ARG A 673 27.06 42.78 -24.41
CA ARG A 673 25.96 43.24 -25.25
C ARG A 673 24.60 42.84 -24.72
N SER A 674 23.58 43.59 -25.11
CA SER A 674 22.18 43.26 -24.92
C SER A 674 21.55 42.84 -26.25
N VAL A 675 20.87 41.69 -26.26
CA VAL A 675 20.20 41.11 -27.42
C VAL A 675 18.68 41.12 -27.17
N PRO A 676 17.88 41.78 -28.04
CA PRO A 676 16.43 41.83 -27.89
C PRO A 676 15.76 40.45 -28.03
N GLY A 677 14.69 40.22 -27.26
CA GLY A 677 14.00 38.93 -27.15
C GLY A 677 13.49 38.35 -28.47
N ASN A 678 13.02 39.19 -29.40
CA ASN A 678 12.61 38.75 -30.74
C ASN A 678 13.75 38.04 -31.50
N THR A 679 15.00 38.48 -31.30
CA THR A 679 16.19 37.89 -31.93
C THR A 679 16.61 36.63 -31.19
N VAL A 680 16.56 36.65 -29.85
CA VAL A 680 16.93 35.52 -28.99
C VAL A 680 16.01 34.32 -29.24
N ALA A 681 14.72 34.55 -29.45
CA ALA A 681 13.74 33.49 -29.64
C ALA A 681 13.85 32.76 -30.98
N VAL A 682 14.56 33.31 -31.97
CA VAL A 682 14.78 32.66 -33.29
C VAL A 682 16.17 32.03 -33.42
N GLN A 683 17.07 32.27 -32.47
CA GLN A 683 18.41 31.70 -32.46
C GLN A 683 18.38 30.23 -32.03
N ALA A 684 18.71 29.33 -32.96
CA ALA A 684 18.63 27.88 -32.76
C ALA A 684 19.65 27.34 -31.73
N ASP A 685 20.73 28.08 -31.50
CA ASP A 685 21.76 27.81 -30.51
C ASP A 685 21.33 28.20 -29.07
N MET A 686 20.20 28.91 -28.91
CA MET A 686 19.70 29.33 -27.60
C MET A 686 18.47 28.51 -27.14
N PRO A 687 18.33 28.22 -25.83
CA PRO A 687 17.25 27.39 -25.30
C PRO A 687 15.91 28.15 -25.12
N PHE A 688 15.76 29.31 -25.76
CA PHE A 688 14.65 30.26 -25.56
C PHE A 688 13.61 30.27 -26.69
N GLY A 689 13.75 29.40 -27.70
CA GLY A 689 12.81 29.34 -28.82
C GLY A 689 11.36 29.05 -28.40
N GLY A 690 11.15 28.35 -27.29
CA GLY A 690 9.81 28.11 -26.75
C GLY A 690 9.07 29.37 -26.29
N LEU A 691 9.77 30.50 -26.09
CA LEU A 691 9.14 31.76 -25.66
C LEU A 691 8.34 32.44 -26.76
N THR A 692 8.45 32.01 -28.02
CA THR A 692 7.64 32.56 -29.13
C THR A 692 6.14 32.34 -28.92
N THR A 693 5.74 31.35 -28.12
CA THR A 693 4.33 31.05 -27.80
C THR A 693 3.64 32.17 -27.04
N PHE A 694 4.38 33.00 -26.30
CA PHE A 694 3.86 34.16 -25.57
C PHE A 694 3.69 35.41 -26.44
N GLY A 695 4.06 35.32 -27.73
CA GLY A 695 3.83 36.36 -28.72
C GLY A 695 4.78 37.57 -28.62
N THR A 696 4.63 38.49 -29.57
CA THR A 696 5.49 39.67 -29.72
C THR A 696 5.41 40.64 -28.54
N ALA A 697 4.25 40.72 -27.88
CA ALA A 697 4.06 41.54 -26.68
C ALA A 697 5.05 41.16 -25.57
N PHE A 698 5.20 39.86 -25.29
CA PHE A 698 6.18 39.36 -24.33
C PHE A 698 7.61 39.50 -24.85
N LEU A 699 7.88 39.11 -26.09
CA LEU A 699 9.25 39.14 -26.64
C LEU A 699 9.87 40.55 -26.66
N SER A 700 9.04 41.60 -26.73
CA SER A 700 9.48 42.99 -26.56
C SER A 700 9.92 43.36 -25.14
N LYS A 701 9.51 42.56 -24.14
CA LYS A 701 9.85 42.66 -22.71
C LYS A 701 10.78 41.53 -22.26
N PHE A 702 11.42 40.86 -23.21
CA PHE A 702 12.42 39.83 -22.98
C PHE A 702 13.75 40.29 -23.56
N GLU A 703 14.84 40.04 -22.83
CA GLU A 703 16.17 40.50 -23.20
C GLU A 703 17.22 39.47 -22.77
N CYS A 704 18.24 39.27 -23.60
CA CYS A 704 19.40 38.47 -23.24
C CYS A 704 20.62 39.38 -23.09
N SER A 705 21.16 39.46 -21.88
CA SER A 705 22.38 40.17 -21.55
C SER A 705 23.56 39.21 -21.59
N GLN A 706 24.51 39.47 -22.47
CA GLN A 706 25.71 38.65 -22.66
C GLN A 706 26.93 39.41 -22.17
N MET A 707 27.79 38.74 -21.43
CA MET A 707 29.09 39.29 -21.02
C MET A 707 30.08 38.18 -20.68
N PRO A 708 31.40 38.40 -20.84
CA PRO A 708 32.41 37.44 -20.41
C PRO A 708 32.53 37.47 -18.89
N HIS A 709 32.23 36.36 -18.20
CA HIS A 709 32.39 36.29 -16.75
C HIS A 709 32.58 34.84 -16.26
N PRO A 710 33.55 34.55 -15.38
CA PRO A 710 33.84 33.19 -14.92
C PRO A 710 32.64 32.44 -14.33
N LEU A 711 31.81 33.14 -13.54
CA LEU A 711 30.58 32.52 -13.01
C LEU A 711 29.58 32.15 -14.13
N LEU A 712 29.45 32.99 -15.16
CA LEU A 712 28.51 32.78 -16.25
C LEU A 712 29.00 31.67 -17.21
N GLU A 713 30.28 31.28 -17.13
CA GLU A 713 30.78 30.07 -17.80
C GLU A 713 30.06 28.81 -17.29
N HIS A 714 29.63 28.82 -16.03
CA HIS A 714 29.02 27.66 -15.38
C HIS A 714 27.50 27.74 -15.19
N ILE A 715 26.95 28.94 -15.03
CA ILE A 715 25.50 29.14 -14.81
C ILE A 715 24.93 30.26 -15.68
N THR A 716 23.61 30.32 -15.79
CA THR A 716 22.86 31.42 -16.39
C THR A 716 21.89 31.98 -15.36
N LEU A 717 21.87 33.31 -15.21
CA LEU A 717 21.02 33.99 -14.24
C LEU A 717 19.80 34.57 -14.95
N VAL A 718 18.61 34.43 -14.36
CA VAL A 718 17.38 35.00 -14.90
C VAL A 718 16.87 36.05 -13.91
N ASP A 719 16.98 37.33 -14.29
CA ASP A 719 16.37 38.43 -13.55
C ASP A 719 14.93 38.61 -14.04
N THR A 720 13.98 38.52 -13.11
CA THR A 720 12.56 38.67 -13.42
C THR A 720 12.06 40.07 -13.05
N PRO A 721 11.07 40.63 -13.77
CA PRO A 721 10.40 41.85 -13.36
C PRO A 721 9.84 41.72 -11.94
N GLY A 722 9.88 42.80 -11.17
CA GLY A 722 9.26 42.82 -9.84
C GLY A 722 7.77 42.48 -9.91
N VAL A 723 7.31 41.57 -9.06
CA VAL A 723 5.87 41.29 -8.93
C VAL A 723 5.19 42.51 -8.31
N LEU A 724 4.11 42.97 -8.96
CA LEU A 724 3.41 44.19 -8.59
C LEU A 724 2.46 43.91 -7.41
N SER A 725 2.14 44.97 -6.67
CA SER A 725 1.27 44.90 -5.50
C SER A 725 -0.04 45.63 -5.82
N GLY A 726 -1.08 44.89 -6.17
CA GLY A 726 -2.44 45.41 -6.37
C GLY A 726 -3.02 45.27 -7.78
N GLU A 727 -4.35 45.28 -7.88
CA GLU A 727 -5.11 44.92 -9.08
C GLU A 727 -4.99 45.93 -10.24
N LYS A 728 -4.86 47.23 -9.93
CA LYS A 728 -4.75 48.31 -10.93
C LYS A 728 -3.42 48.32 -11.70
N GLN A 729 -2.39 47.69 -11.14
CA GLN A 729 -1.08 47.56 -11.80
C GLN A 729 -0.99 46.28 -12.66
N ARG A 730 -1.88 45.30 -12.46
CA ARG A 730 -1.96 44.07 -13.26
C ARG A 730 -2.40 44.32 -14.70
N THR A 731 -3.34 45.24 -14.90
CA THR A 731 -3.88 45.60 -16.22
C THR A 731 -2.86 46.30 -17.12
N GLN A 732 -1.67 46.62 -16.62
CA GLN A 732 -0.59 47.21 -17.43
C GLN A 732 0.26 46.18 -18.19
N ARG A 733 0.20 44.88 -17.85
CA ARG A 733 0.97 43.84 -18.57
C ARG A 733 0.19 43.35 -19.77
N SER A 734 0.77 43.48 -20.96
CA SER A 734 0.21 43.00 -22.23
C SER A 734 0.47 41.51 -22.49
N TYR A 735 1.01 40.78 -21.51
CA TYR A 735 1.39 39.38 -21.62
C TYR A 735 1.11 38.61 -20.32
N ASP A 736 1.00 37.28 -20.42
CA ASP A 736 0.79 36.40 -19.26
C ASP A 736 2.09 36.22 -18.46
N PHE A 737 2.26 37.03 -17.41
CA PHE A 737 3.40 36.93 -16.51
C PHE A 737 3.47 35.59 -15.76
N THR A 738 2.32 35.02 -15.39
CA THR A 738 2.29 33.77 -14.61
C THR A 738 2.72 32.59 -15.46
N GLY A 739 2.22 32.52 -16.70
CA GLY A 739 2.61 31.51 -17.68
C GLY A 739 4.09 31.60 -18.05
N VAL A 740 4.61 32.80 -18.29
CA VAL A 740 6.05 33.01 -18.55
C VAL A 740 6.90 32.57 -17.35
N THR A 741 6.51 32.95 -16.13
CA THR A 741 7.26 32.57 -14.92
C THR A 741 7.24 31.05 -14.72
N SER A 742 6.11 30.39 -14.96
CA SER A 742 6.00 28.93 -14.92
C SER A 742 6.89 28.26 -15.97
N TRP A 743 6.97 28.82 -17.18
CA TRP A 743 7.87 28.34 -18.24
C TRP A 743 9.34 28.39 -17.82
N PHE A 744 9.79 29.51 -17.23
CA PHE A 744 11.15 29.60 -16.70
C PHE A 744 11.37 28.65 -15.52
N ALA A 745 10.43 28.55 -14.58
CA ALA A 745 10.52 27.64 -13.44
C ALA A 745 10.70 26.17 -13.85
N ALA A 746 10.03 25.75 -14.92
CA ALA A 746 10.19 24.41 -15.48
C ALA A 746 11.62 24.16 -15.98
N LYS A 747 12.25 25.16 -16.61
CA LYS A 747 13.61 25.05 -17.16
C LYS A 747 14.73 25.39 -16.18
N CYS A 748 14.45 26.10 -15.09
CA CYS A 748 15.47 26.47 -14.11
C CYS A 748 15.84 25.30 -13.20
N ASP A 749 17.06 25.34 -12.67
CA ASP A 749 17.62 24.38 -11.72
C ASP A 749 17.51 24.88 -10.28
N LEU A 750 17.49 26.20 -10.09
CA LEU A 750 17.27 26.86 -8.80
C LEU A 750 16.34 28.07 -8.97
N ILE A 751 15.43 28.26 -8.02
CA ILE A 751 14.52 29.41 -7.95
C ILE A 751 14.74 30.11 -6.62
N LEU A 752 15.28 31.33 -6.65
CA LEU A 752 15.46 32.19 -5.48
C LEU A 752 14.23 33.09 -5.30
N LEU A 753 13.47 32.88 -4.22
CA LEU A 753 12.38 33.75 -3.80
C LEU A 753 12.91 34.83 -2.86
N LEU A 754 13.00 36.07 -3.33
CA LEU A 754 13.55 37.20 -2.57
C LEU A 754 12.43 37.97 -1.85
N PHE A 755 12.63 38.18 -0.55
CA PHE A 755 11.78 38.99 0.33
C PHE A 755 12.58 40.11 0.99
N ASP A 756 11.89 41.20 1.32
CA ASP A 756 12.43 42.35 2.06
C ASP A 756 11.72 42.44 3.43
N PRO A 757 12.44 42.46 4.56
CA PRO A 757 11.89 42.57 5.91
C PRO A 757 10.91 43.73 6.11
N HIS A 758 11.12 44.84 5.40
CA HIS A 758 10.26 46.03 5.51
C HIS A 758 8.96 45.90 4.69
N LYS A 759 8.90 44.95 3.75
CA LYS A 759 7.79 44.76 2.80
C LYS A 759 7.45 43.29 2.65
N LEU A 760 7.03 42.66 3.74
CA LEU A 760 6.73 41.23 3.80
C LEU A 760 5.35 40.83 3.23
N ASP A 761 4.52 41.80 2.85
CA ASP A 761 3.15 41.52 2.38
C ASP A 761 3.17 40.70 1.09
N ILE A 762 2.83 39.41 1.15
CA ILE A 762 2.72 38.57 -0.04
C ILE A 762 1.46 38.97 -0.81
N SER A 763 1.63 39.78 -1.85
CA SER A 763 0.52 40.24 -2.70
C SER A 763 -0.21 39.05 -3.34
N ASP A 764 -1.49 39.20 -3.67
CA ASP A 764 -2.24 38.10 -4.30
C ASP A 764 -1.69 37.71 -5.67
N GLU A 765 -0.99 38.63 -6.36
CA GLU A 765 -0.30 38.29 -7.60
C GLU A 765 0.90 37.40 -7.30
N PHE A 766 1.67 37.75 -6.26
CA PHE A 766 2.81 36.95 -5.86
C PHE A 766 2.39 35.58 -5.33
N LYS A 767 1.27 35.48 -4.61
CA LYS A 767 0.67 34.18 -4.23
C LYS A 767 0.33 33.33 -5.45
N ARG A 768 -0.28 33.92 -6.50
CA ARG A 768 -0.60 33.19 -7.75
C ARG A 768 0.65 32.74 -8.49
N VAL A 769 1.67 33.60 -8.53
CA VAL A 769 2.97 33.27 -9.13
C VAL A 769 3.66 32.16 -8.35
N ILE A 770 3.71 32.21 -7.02
CA ILE A 770 4.25 31.12 -6.19
C ILE A 770 3.42 29.84 -6.40
N GLY A 771 2.09 29.97 -6.51
CA GLY A 771 1.20 28.87 -6.83
C GLY A 771 1.48 28.20 -8.19
N SER A 772 1.98 28.94 -9.19
CA SER A 772 2.38 28.37 -10.48
C SER A 772 3.74 27.66 -10.46
N LEU A 773 4.46 27.71 -9.33
CA LEU A 773 5.70 26.96 -9.09
C LEU A 773 5.46 25.58 -8.45
N ARG A 774 4.21 25.21 -8.17
CA ARG A 774 3.87 23.90 -7.57
C ARG A 774 4.43 22.75 -8.41
N GLY A 775 5.04 21.78 -7.75
CA GLY A 775 5.75 20.67 -8.42
C GLY A 775 7.21 20.98 -8.75
N HIS A 776 7.68 22.17 -8.40
CA HIS A 776 9.10 22.57 -8.46
C HIS A 776 9.62 23.00 -7.09
N ASP A 777 8.95 22.60 -6.01
CA ASP A 777 9.22 23.02 -4.64
C ASP A 777 10.66 22.70 -4.18
N ASP A 778 11.22 21.59 -4.67
CA ASP A 778 12.59 21.16 -4.35
C ASP A 778 13.68 22.10 -4.91
N LYS A 779 13.35 22.86 -5.97
CA LYS A 779 14.22 23.89 -6.58
C LYS A 779 14.15 25.23 -5.87
N ILE A 780 13.17 25.43 -5.00
CA ILE A 780 12.92 26.75 -4.40
C ILE A 780 13.86 26.95 -3.21
N ARG A 781 14.45 28.14 -3.13
CA ARG A 781 15.14 28.65 -1.94
C ARG A 781 14.64 30.04 -1.64
N VAL A 782 14.47 30.35 -0.38
CA VAL A 782 13.98 31.66 0.05
C VAL A 782 15.16 32.50 0.49
N VAL A 783 15.17 33.78 0.13
CA VAL A 783 16.20 34.73 0.53
C VAL A 783 15.51 35.91 1.19
N LEU A 784 15.74 36.10 2.49
CA LEU A 784 15.31 37.28 3.23
C LEU A 784 16.45 38.32 3.15
N ASN A 785 16.37 39.18 2.14
CA ASN A 785 17.39 40.16 1.78
C ASN A 785 17.22 41.46 2.60
N LYS A 786 18.27 42.27 2.74
CA LYS A 786 18.26 43.51 3.54
C LYS A 786 17.97 43.30 5.03
N ALA A 787 18.35 42.15 5.57
CA ALA A 787 18.16 41.81 6.98
C ALA A 787 18.93 42.75 7.94
N ASP A 788 19.96 43.44 7.45
CA ASP A 788 20.75 44.44 8.18
C ASP A 788 20.02 45.75 8.45
N GLN A 789 18.83 45.94 7.88
CA GLN A 789 18.03 47.15 8.04
C GLN A 789 17.02 47.05 9.20
N VAL A 790 16.86 45.88 9.80
CA VAL A 790 15.96 45.63 10.94
C VAL A 790 16.76 45.15 12.14
N ASP A 791 16.27 45.42 13.35
CA ASP A 791 16.87 44.88 14.56
C ASP A 791 16.59 43.38 14.71
N THR A 792 17.35 42.70 15.58
CA THR A 792 17.24 41.24 15.77
C THR A 792 15.84 40.78 16.18
N GLN A 793 15.12 41.53 17.01
CA GLN A 793 13.77 41.12 17.43
C GLN A 793 12.76 41.26 16.29
N GLN A 794 12.80 42.37 15.55
CA GLN A 794 11.97 42.56 14.38
C GLN A 794 12.29 41.52 13.30
N LEU A 795 13.57 41.19 13.09
CA LEU A 795 13.99 40.15 12.15
C LEU A 795 13.37 38.79 12.47
N MET A 796 13.33 38.37 13.74
CA MET A 796 12.71 37.11 14.14
C MET A 796 11.19 37.12 13.93
N ARG A 797 10.52 38.24 14.17
CA ARG A 797 9.07 38.41 13.88
C ARG A 797 8.77 38.33 12.39
N VAL A 798 9.58 39.02 11.58
CA VAL A 798 9.55 39.01 10.11
C VAL A 798 9.75 37.59 9.59
N TYR A 799 10.78 36.90 10.07
CA TYR A 799 11.06 35.51 9.71
C TYR A 799 9.89 34.57 10.02
N GLY A 800 9.33 34.64 11.23
CA GLY A 800 8.17 33.85 11.62
C GLY A 800 6.94 34.13 10.75
N ALA A 801 6.65 35.40 10.47
CA ALA A 801 5.54 35.80 9.59
C ALA A 801 5.72 35.31 8.15
N LEU A 802 6.95 35.35 7.63
CA LEU A 802 7.29 34.82 6.31
C LEU A 802 7.04 33.32 6.23
N MET A 803 7.55 32.55 7.19
CA MET A 803 7.39 31.08 7.22
C MET A 803 5.92 30.67 7.36
N TRP A 804 5.16 31.36 8.21
CA TRP A 804 3.72 31.16 8.34
C TRP A 804 2.99 31.40 7.01
N SER A 805 3.35 32.47 6.30
CA SER A 805 2.72 32.84 5.04
C SER A 805 3.10 31.89 3.90
N LEU A 806 4.37 31.50 3.81
CA LEU A 806 4.85 30.53 2.82
C LEU A 806 4.24 29.14 3.03
N GLY A 807 4.11 28.68 4.27
CA GLY A 807 3.47 27.40 4.60
C GLY A 807 2.04 27.31 4.07
N LYS A 808 1.27 28.42 4.15
CA LYS A 808 -0.08 28.49 3.59
C LYS A 808 -0.13 28.46 2.07
N VAL A 809 0.87 29.04 1.39
CA VAL A 809 0.85 29.21 -0.07
C VAL A 809 1.41 27.97 -0.79
N LEU A 810 2.56 27.46 -0.32
CA LEU A 810 3.25 26.31 -0.93
C LEU A 810 2.53 24.99 -0.65
N ASN A 811 1.87 24.86 0.52
CA ASN A 811 1.12 23.65 0.90
C ASN A 811 1.95 22.35 0.77
N THR A 812 3.22 22.42 1.16
CA THR A 812 4.15 21.28 1.26
C THR A 812 4.45 21.00 2.73
N PRO A 813 4.56 19.72 3.15
CA PRO A 813 4.96 19.37 4.51
C PRO A 813 6.44 19.69 4.79
N GLU A 814 7.25 19.91 3.74
CA GLU A 814 8.68 20.20 3.86
C GLU A 814 8.93 21.70 4.12
N VAL A 815 9.80 22.00 5.08
CA VAL A 815 10.15 23.38 5.43
C VAL A 815 11.20 23.91 4.45
N MET A 816 10.91 25.06 3.82
CA MET A 816 11.82 25.71 2.88
C MET A 816 13.06 26.29 3.57
N ARG A 817 14.25 26.11 2.98
CA ARG A 817 15.49 26.79 3.42
C ARG A 817 15.40 28.28 3.11
N VAL A 818 15.56 29.11 4.14
CA VAL A 818 15.57 30.58 4.06
C VAL A 818 16.96 31.12 4.38
N TYR A 819 17.60 31.82 3.44
CA TYR A 819 18.87 32.51 3.64
C TYR A 819 18.64 33.93 4.14
N ILE A 820 19.21 34.28 5.29
CA ILE A 820 18.99 35.59 5.93
C ILE A 820 20.25 36.43 5.78
N GLY A 821 20.15 37.61 5.14
CA GLY A 821 21.31 38.48 5.00
C GLY A 821 21.05 39.74 4.20
N SER A 822 22.13 40.44 3.85
CA SER A 822 22.10 41.62 2.99
C SER A 822 23.04 41.44 1.80
N PHE A 823 22.47 41.14 0.64
CA PHE A 823 23.23 40.74 -0.55
C PHE A 823 23.48 41.95 -1.45
N ASN A 824 24.35 42.84 -0.99
CA ASN A 824 24.77 44.03 -1.70
C ASN A 824 26.23 44.39 -1.37
N ASP A 825 26.80 45.36 -2.08
CA ASP A 825 28.22 45.73 -1.91
C ASP A 825 28.46 46.75 -0.78
N LYS A 826 27.43 47.09 0.00
CA LYS A 826 27.55 48.01 1.14
C LYS A 826 27.98 47.26 2.40
N PRO A 827 28.71 47.92 3.31
CA PRO A 827 29.03 47.32 4.60
C PRO A 827 27.75 47.04 5.40
N ILE A 828 27.75 45.93 6.14
CA ILE A 828 26.66 45.56 7.06
C ILE A 828 26.53 46.67 8.11
N ASN A 829 25.31 47.10 8.39
CA ASN A 829 25.04 48.04 9.47
C ASN A 829 25.24 47.38 10.84
N GLU A 830 26.46 47.44 11.38
CA GLU A 830 26.83 46.80 12.65
C GLU A 830 26.01 47.31 13.85
N ALA A 831 25.52 48.55 13.79
CA ALA A 831 24.69 49.14 14.85
C ALA A 831 23.29 48.52 14.93
N ALA A 832 22.72 48.08 13.80
CA ALA A 832 21.40 47.46 13.74
C ALA A 832 21.46 45.93 13.89
N ALA A 833 22.47 45.29 13.31
CA ALA A 833 22.62 43.83 13.31
C ALA A 833 23.18 43.28 14.64
N GLY A 834 23.95 44.09 15.37
CA GLY A 834 24.74 43.62 16.51
C GLY A 834 25.82 42.59 16.10
N PRO A 835 26.65 42.13 17.06
CA PRO A 835 27.74 41.20 16.78
C PRO A 835 27.25 39.81 16.34
N ILE A 836 26.11 39.36 16.87
CA ILE A 836 25.52 38.06 16.52
C ILE A 836 24.90 38.09 15.11
N GLY A 837 24.23 39.19 14.73
CA GLY A 837 23.61 39.31 13.41
C GLY A 837 24.62 39.33 12.29
N LYS A 838 25.79 39.96 12.48
CA LYS A 838 26.88 39.95 11.49
C LYS A 838 27.37 38.54 11.20
N MET A 839 27.69 37.76 12.24
CA MET A 839 28.12 36.36 12.07
C MET A 839 27.06 35.50 11.40
N LEU A 840 25.77 35.72 11.73
CA LEU A 840 24.67 35.02 11.10
C LEU A 840 24.59 35.34 9.59
N PHE A 841 24.62 36.63 9.22
CA PHE A 841 24.50 37.05 7.83
C PHE A 841 25.66 36.56 6.97
N GLU A 842 26.89 36.63 7.48
CA GLU A 842 28.09 36.11 6.80
C GLU A 842 27.97 34.60 6.58
N LYS A 843 27.58 33.85 7.61
CA LYS A 843 27.42 32.38 7.51
C LYS A 843 26.30 31.98 6.54
N GLU A 844 25.16 32.67 6.58
CA GLU A 844 24.03 32.43 5.68
C GLU A 844 24.37 32.77 4.23
N GLN A 845 25.18 33.81 4.02
CA GLN A 845 25.72 34.17 2.72
C GLN A 845 26.68 33.11 2.18
N ASP A 846 27.57 32.60 3.02
CA ASP A 846 28.49 31.51 2.66
C ASP A 846 27.73 30.22 2.30
N ASP A 847 26.69 29.88 3.06
CA ASP A 847 25.80 28.75 2.79
C ASP A 847 25.09 28.89 1.44
N LEU A 848 24.60 30.10 1.11
CA LEU A 848 23.97 30.37 -0.19
C LEU A 848 24.98 30.27 -1.34
N LEU A 849 26.19 30.81 -1.15
CA LEU A 849 27.26 30.70 -2.14
C LEU A 849 27.74 29.26 -2.32
N ALA A 850 27.74 28.44 -1.27
CA ALA A 850 27.97 27.01 -1.37
C ALA A 850 26.87 26.32 -2.19
N ASP A 851 25.58 26.60 -1.91
CA ASP A 851 24.48 26.01 -2.68
C ASP A 851 24.54 26.43 -4.16
N LEU A 852 24.85 27.70 -4.45
CA LEU A 852 25.04 28.23 -5.81
C LEU A 852 26.21 27.56 -6.56
N ARG A 853 27.32 27.29 -5.87
CA ARG A 853 28.49 26.59 -6.45
C ARG A 853 28.19 25.13 -6.79
N ASP A 854 27.32 24.47 -6.02
CA ASP A 854 26.93 23.09 -6.24
C ASP A 854 25.90 22.90 -7.36
N ILE A 855 25.28 23.98 -7.86
CA ILE A 855 24.21 23.91 -8.87
C ILE A 855 24.64 23.14 -10.12
N PRO A 856 25.80 23.39 -10.76
CA PRO A 856 26.16 22.68 -11.98
C PRO A 856 26.25 21.16 -11.77
N LYS A 857 26.79 20.74 -10.62
CA LYS A 857 26.84 19.33 -10.20
C LYS A 857 25.43 18.76 -10.04
N LYS A 858 24.57 19.43 -9.25
CA LYS A 858 23.17 19.02 -9.01
C LYS A 858 22.34 19.00 -10.29
N ALA A 859 22.55 19.95 -11.19
CA ALA A 859 21.86 20.06 -12.47
C ALA A 859 22.21 18.89 -13.40
N CYS A 860 23.47 18.43 -13.42
CA CYS A 860 23.86 17.24 -14.17
C CYS A 860 23.09 15.99 -13.68
N ASP A 861 23.07 15.75 -12.37
CA ASP A 861 22.33 14.63 -11.77
C ASP A 861 20.82 14.73 -12.02
N ARG A 862 20.28 15.96 -11.92
CA ARG A 862 18.87 16.23 -12.21
C ARG A 862 18.52 15.94 -13.66
N ARG A 863 19.36 16.33 -14.62
CA ARG A 863 19.15 16.05 -16.05
C ARG A 863 19.08 14.56 -16.33
N ILE A 864 19.94 13.76 -15.71
CA ILE A 864 19.89 12.29 -15.81
C ILE A 864 18.53 11.79 -15.31
N ASN A 865 18.10 12.25 -14.13
CA ASN A 865 16.84 11.84 -13.53
C ASN A 865 15.61 12.26 -14.36
N GLU A 866 15.59 13.49 -14.87
CA GLU A 866 14.51 14.00 -15.73
C GLU A 866 14.49 13.27 -17.08
N PHE A 867 15.66 12.93 -17.63
CA PHE A 867 15.75 12.12 -18.84
C PHE A 867 15.15 10.72 -18.63
N VAL A 868 15.47 10.09 -17.50
CA VAL A 868 14.94 8.78 -17.11
C VAL A 868 13.42 8.85 -16.87
N LYS A 869 12.92 9.88 -16.18
CA LYS A 869 11.47 10.11 -15.99
C LYS A 869 10.76 10.28 -17.33
N ARG A 870 11.31 11.11 -18.23
CA ARG A 870 10.78 11.33 -19.58
C ARG A 870 10.72 10.02 -20.37
N ALA A 871 11.76 9.19 -20.31
CA ALA A 871 11.79 7.90 -20.98
C ALA A 871 10.68 6.96 -20.49
N ARG A 872 10.44 6.91 -19.17
CA ARG A 872 9.32 6.13 -18.60
C ARG A 872 7.97 6.69 -19.01
N ALA A 873 7.79 8.01 -18.96
CA ALA A 873 6.55 8.67 -19.38
C ALA A 873 6.25 8.42 -20.87
N ALA A 874 7.25 8.50 -21.74
CA ALA A 874 7.10 8.20 -23.17
C ALA A 874 6.74 6.73 -23.42
N LYS A 875 7.33 5.81 -22.64
CA LYS A 875 7.00 4.38 -22.69
C LYS A 875 5.54 4.13 -22.25
N MET A 876 5.12 4.74 -21.14
CA MET A 876 3.74 4.70 -20.66
C MET A 876 2.76 5.25 -21.70
N HIS A 877 3.06 6.41 -22.26
CA HIS A 877 2.28 7.04 -23.31
C HIS A 877 2.11 6.11 -24.52
N ALA A 878 3.19 5.47 -24.98
CA ALA A 878 3.14 4.50 -26.07
C ALA A 878 2.21 3.33 -25.78
N TYR A 879 2.19 2.81 -24.54
CA TYR A 879 1.25 1.76 -24.14
C TYR A 879 -0.19 2.22 -24.16
N ILE A 880 -0.48 3.41 -23.62
CA ILE A 880 -1.83 3.98 -23.58
C ILE A 880 -2.36 4.17 -25.01
N ILE A 881 -1.60 4.84 -25.87
CA ILE A 881 -1.98 5.07 -27.28
C ILE A 881 -2.21 3.74 -28.01
N SER A 882 -1.34 2.75 -27.79
CA SER A 882 -1.46 1.42 -28.40
C SER A 882 -2.67 0.64 -27.88
N HIS A 883 -2.99 0.75 -26.59
CA HIS A 883 -4.16 0.13 -25.98
C HIS A 883 -5.45 0.73 -26.56
N LEU A 884 -5.55 2.06 -26.60
CA LEU A 884 -6.67 2.75 -27.22
C LEU A 884 -6.84 2.35 -28.68
N LYS A 885 -5.74 2.24 -29.45
CA LYS A 885 -5.78 1.76 -30.83
C LYS A 885 -6.26 0.31 -30.94
N LYS A 886 -5.94 -0.55 -29.97
CA LYS A 886 -6.34 -1.96 -29.94
C LYS A 886 -7.84 -2.13 -29.68
N GLU A 887 -8.43 -1.27 -28.85
CA GLU A 887 -9.87 -1.28 -28.53
C GLU A 887 -10.75 -0.73 -29.66
N MET A 888 -10.17 -0.12 -30.70
CA MET A 888 -10.94 0.38 -31.85
C MET A 888 -11.46 -0.74 -32.75
N PRO A 889 -12.75 -0.70 -33.17
CA PRO A 889 -13.32 -1.71 -34.03
C PRO A 889 -12.82 -1.58 -35.48
N ALA A 890 -12.63 -2.70 -36.17
CA ALA A 890 -12.04 -2.72 -37.51
C ALA A 890 -12.93 -2.08 -38.60
N MET A 891 -14.26 -2.25 -38.53
CA MET A 891 -15.18 -1.91 -39.63
C MET A 891 -16.28 -0.91 -39.26
N MET A 892 -17.17 -1.21 -38.30
CA MET A 892 -18.35 -0.37 -38.01
C MET A 892 -18.34 0.11 -36.54
N GLY A 893 -18.91 1.30 -36.29
CA GLY A 893 -19.06 1.85 -34.93
C GLY A 893 -17.87 2.64 -34.38
N LYS A 894 -16.86 2.96 -35.20
CA LYS A 894 -15.62 3.66 -34.77
C LYS A 894 -15.86 4.94 -33.98
N ALA A 895 -16.77 5.81 -34.44
CA ALA A 895 -17.09 7.06 -33.76
C ALA A 895 -17.71 6.84 -32.37
N LYS A 896 -18.64 5.89 -32.25
CA LYS A 896 -19.29 5.54 -30.97
C LYS A 896 -18.29 4.92 -29.99
N THR A 897 -17.40 4.04 -30.47
CA THR A 897 -16.35 3.43 -29.63
C THR A 897 -15.31 4.46 -29.20
N GLN A 898 -14.88 5.35 -30.10
CA GLN A 898 -13.96 6.44 -29.74
C GLN A 898 -14.56 7.32 -28.65
N GLN A 899 -15.82 7.75 -28.79
CA GLN A 899 -16.48 8.56 -27.76
C GLN A 899 -16.52 7.80 -26.41
N ARG A 900 -16.92 6.52 -26.44
CA ARG A 900 -16.93 5.67 -25.24
C ARG A 900 -15.54 5.56 -24.57
N LEU A 901 -14.47 5.42 -25.35
CA LEU A 901 -13.10 5.31 -24.83
C LEU A 901 -12.62 6.64 -24.20
N ILE A 902 -13.02 7.78 -24.78
CA ILE A 902 -12.72 9.11 -24.25
C ILE A 902 -13.50 9.38 -22.96
N ASP A 903 -14.79 9.02 -22.93
CA ASP A 903 -15.65 9.19 -21.76
C ASP A 903 -15.15 8.32 -20.59
N ASN A 904 -14.81 7.06 -20.85
CA ASN A 904 -14.33 6.09 -19.85
C ASN A 904 -12.80 6.04 -19.70
N LEU A 905 -12.07 7.10 -20.09
CA LEU A 905 -10.61 7.10 -20.13
C LEU A 905 -9.96 6.75 -18.78
N GLN A 906 -10.57 7.16 -17.66
CA GLN A 906 -10.10 6.85 -16.31
C GLN A 906 -10.14 5.34 -16.03
N ASP A 907 -11.20 4.65 -16.46
CA ASP A 907 -11.30 3.19 -16.36
C ASP A 907 -10.35 2.50 -17.34
N GLU A 908 -10.10 3.07 -18.53
CA GLU A 908 -9.11 2.51 -19.46
C GLU A 908 -7.68 2.65 -18.93
N PHE A 909 -7.36 3.75 -18.25
CA PHE A 909 -6.10 3.91 -17.52
C PHE A 909 -6.04 2.94 -16.34
N ALA A 910 -7.16 2.72 -15.64
CA ALA A 910 -7.28 1.72 -14.59
C ALA A 910 -7.14 0.29 -15.13
N LYS A 911 -7.67 -0.04 -16.31
CA LYS A 911 -7.48 -1.35 -16.97
C LYS A 911 -6.04 -1.56 -17.40
N ALA A 912 -5.35 -0.49 -17.82
CA ALA A 912 -3.90 -0.50 -17.97
C ALA A 912 -3.15 -0.68 -16.62
N HIS A 913 -3.81 -0.46 -15.47
CA HIS A 913 -3.26 -0.43 -14.10
C HIS A 913 -3.73 -1.55 -13.13
N THR A 914 -4.79 -2.33 -13.38
CA THR A 914 -5.49 -3.16 -12.34
C THR A 914 -5.31 -4.67 -12.47
N LEU A 915 -4.38 -5.13 -13.30
CA LEU A 915 -4.05 -6.55 -13.51
C LEU A 915 -2.84 -7.08 -12.70
N SER A 916 -2.23 -6.30 -11.79
CA SER A 916 -1.07 -6.75 -11.00
C SER A 916 -1.43 -7.45 -9.69
N ILE A 917 -2.54 -7.08 -9.04
CA ILE A 917 -2.88 -7.59 -7.69
C ILE A 917 -3.59 -8.95 -7.76
N LEU A 918 -4.47 -9.15 -8.75
CA LEU A 918 -5.14 -10.44 -8.93
C LEU A 918 -4.16 -11.53 -9.42
N TYR A 919 -3.11 -11.13 -10.14
CA TYR A 919 -2.16 -12.05 -10.76
C TYR A 919 -1.12 -12.60 -9.79
N LEU A 920 -0.74 -11.85 -8.75
CA LEU A 920 0.10 -12.39 -7.65
C LEU A 920 -0.71 -13.40 -6.80
N TYR A 921 -2.01 -13.16 -6.65
CA TYR A 921 -2.93 -14.05 -5.92
C TYR A 921 -3.18 -15.37 -6.68
N VAL A 922 -3.33 -15.29 -8.00
CA VAL A 922 -3.57 -16.46 -8.87
C VAL A 922 -2.27 -17.23 -9.17
N CYS A 923 -1.11 -16.57 -9.27
CA CYS A 923 0.19 -17.24 -9.51
C CYS A 923 0.75 -18.02 -8.33
N ILE A 924 0.41 -17.65 -7.09
CA ILE A 924 0.79 -18.41 -5.90
C ILE A 924 -0.08 -19.67 -5.75
N ILE A 925 -1.33 -19.62 -6.23
CA ILE A 925 -2.30 -20.71 -6.10
C ILE A 925 -2.18 -21.77 -7.24
N LEU A 926 -1.72 -21.39 -8.45
CA LEU A 926 -1.70 -22.29 -9.62
C LEU A 926 -0.29 -22.61 -10.13
N GLY A 927 0.59 -23.04 -9.23
CA GLY A 927 1.87 -23.63 -9.61
C GLY A 927 1.76 -25.10 -10.01
N LEU A 928 1.21 -25.41 -11.21
CA LEU A 928 1.67 -26.46 -12.14
C LEU A 928 0.60 -26.86 -13.18
N PHE A 929 0.98 -26.67 -14.45
CA PHE A 929 0.56 -27.40 -15.66
C PHE A 929 -0.80 -27.04 -16.32
N LEU A 930 -0.67 -26.47 -17.53
CA LEU A 930 -1.65 -26.34 -18.63
C LEU A 930 -2.74 -25.27 -18.52
N PHE A 931 -2.43 -24.05 -18.99
CA PHE A 931 -3.05 -23.56 -20.24
C PHE A 931 -2.30 -22.32 -20.76
N PHE A 932 -1.59 -22.50 -21.86
CA PHE A 932 -1.16 -21.44 -22.75
C PHE A 932 -2.42 -20.77 -23.34
N SER A 933 -2.62 -19.47 -23.11
CA SER A 933 -3.06 -18.44 -24.09
C SER A 933 -3.76 -17.26 -23.42
N ASN A 934 -3.25 -16.04 -23.69
CA ASN A 934 -3.85 -14.71 -23.50
C ASN A 934 -4.07 -14.19 -22.06
N PHE A 935 -3.25 -13.22 -21.61
CA PHE A 935 -3.65 -11.81 -21.33
C PHE A 935 -2.51 -11.05 -20.61
N GLN A 936 -2.02 -9.97 -21.20
CA GLN A 936 -0.68 -9.44 -20.94
C GLN A 936 -0.70 -7.92 -21.15
N VAL A 937 -0.63 -7.14 -20.06
CA VAL A 937 -0.15 -5.74 -20.10
C VAL A 937 0.58 -5.37 -18.80
N GLN A 938 0.05 -5.72 -17.62
CA GLN A 938 0.73 -5.31 -16.37
C GLN A 938 1.83 -6.27 -15.89
N ARG A 939 1.83 -7.51 -16.39
CA ARG A 939 2.82 -8.53 -15.99
C ARG A 939 4.18 -8.39 -16.70
N GLU A 940 4.30 -7.53 -17.71
CA GLU A 940 5.48 -7.52 -18.59
C GLU A 940 6.45 -6.35 -18.33
N HIS A 941 6.02 -5.23 -17.71
CA HIS A 941 6.82 -3.99 -17.82
C HIS A 941 7.11 -3.18 -16.53
N HIS A 942 6.64 -3.58 -15.34
CA HIS A 942 7.03 -3.00 -14.03
C HIS A 942 7.03 -1.44 -13.94
N LEU A 943 5.89 -0.77 -14.09
CA LEU A 943 5.82 0.71 -14.09
C LEU A 943 4.99 1.26 -12.90
N PRO A 944 5.51 2.28 -12.17
CA PRO A 944 4.84 2.88 -11.02
C PRO A 944 3.70 3.83 -11.41
N ALA A 945 2.67 3.93 -10.55
CA ALA A 945 1.46 4.73 -10.79
C ALA A 945 1.73 6.25 -10.97
N GLY A 946 2.83 6.76 -10.42
CA GLY A 946 3.21 8.18 -10.55
C GLY A 946 3.69 8.60 -11.94
N ASP A 947 3.94 7.65 -12.86
CA ASP A 947 4.40 7.93 -14.23
C ASP A 947 3.23 8.11 -15.23
N PHE A 948 1.96 8.07 -14.77
CA PHE A 948 0.78 8.27 -15.62
C PHE A 948 0.46 9.75 -15.85
N PRO A 949 0.03 10.14 -17.06
CA PRO A 949 -0.39 11.52 -17.34
C PRO A 949 -1.74 11.85 -16.69
N SER A 950 -2.01 13.16 -16.49
CA SER A 950 -3.33 13.64 -16.06
C SER A 950 -4.41 13.20 -17.04
N VAL A 951 -5.43 12.50 -16.54
CA VAL A 951 -6.53 11.96 -17.34
C VAL A 951 -7.30 13.07 -18.05
N GLU A 952 -7.53 14.20 -17.37
CA GLU A 952 -8.29 15.34 -17.89
C GLU A 952 -7.57 16.00 -19.06
N HIS A 953 -6.30 16.37 -18.87
CA HIS A 953 -5.50 16.96 -19.95
C HIS A 953 -5.35 16.00 -21.14
N PHE A 954 -5.14 14.72 -20.85
CA PHE A 954 -5.04 13.69 -21.90
C PHE A 954 -6.35 13.57 -22.69
N ARG A 955 -7.50 13.61 -22.01
CA ARG A 955 -8.83 13.56 -22.63
C ARG A 955 -9.04 14.74 -23.59
N ASP A 956 -8.69 15.94 -23.16
CA ASP A 956 -8.86 17.15 -23.96
C ASP A 956 -8.05 17.08 -25.25
N VAL A 957 -6.77 16.72 -25.16
CA VAL A 957 -5.91 16.56 -26.34
C VAL A 957 -6.40 15.40 -27.22
N LEU A 958 -6.75 14.26 -26.63
CA LEU A 958 -7.23 13.07 -27.34
C LEU A 958 -8.50 13.34 -28.16
N SER A 959 -9.37 14.24 -27.71
CA SER A 959 -10.60 14.63 -28.41
C SER A 959 -10.35 15.21 -29.80
N GLY A 960 -9.19 15.84 -30.02
CA GLY A 960 -8.76 16.37 -31.31
C GLY A 960 -8.20 15.33 -32.29
N TYR A 961 -8.05 14.07 -31.87
CA TYR A 961 -7.46 13.00 -32.66
C TYR A 961 -8.46 11.90 -33.06
N ASN A 962 -8.15 11.22 -34.16
CA ASN A 962 -8.83 9.98 -34.54
C ASN A 962 -8.00 8.79 -34.05
N ILE A 963 -8.53 8.04 -33.07
CA ILE A 963 -7.83 6.92 -32.42
C ILE A 963 -7.49 5.82 -33.43
N ASP A 964 -8.28 5.66 -34.50
CA ASP A 964 -8.01 4.69 -35.55
C ASP A 964 -6.75 5.01 -36.36
N LYS A 965 -6.24 6.24 -36.32
CA LYS A 965 -5.00 6.64 -36.99
C LYS A 965 -3.74 6.41 -36.13
N PHE A 966 -3.89 5.96 -34.89
CA PHE A 966 -2.76 5.67 -34.03
C PHE A 966 -2.02 4.40 -34.45
N GLU A 967 -0.73 4.39 -34.14
CA GLU A 967 0.15 3.26 -34.38
C GLU A 967 -0.11 2.14 -33.37
N LYS A 968 0.02 0.89 -33.80
CA LYS A 968 0.05 -0.26 -32.89
C LYS A 968 1.38 -0.31 -32.15
N LEU A 969 1.41 -0.98 -31.00
CA LEU A 969 2.63 -1.15 -30.22
C LEU A 969 3.73 -1.82 -31.06
N LYS A 970 4.92 -1.22 -31.04
CA LYS A 970 6.15 -1.66 -31.72
C LYS A 970 7.14 -2.15 -30.66
N PRO A 971 7.20 -3.47 -30.37
CA PRO A 971 8.00 -4.01 -29.27
C PRO A 971 9.50 -3.66 -29.37
N LYS A 972 10.04 -3.59 -30.59
CA LYS A 972 11.46 -3.23 -30.81
C LYS A 972 11.83 -1.84 -30.27
N MET A 973 10.91 -0.88 -30.35
CA MET A 973 11.17 0.49 -29.88
C MET A 973 11.08 0.58 -28.36
N ILE A 974 10.15 -0.18 -27.77
CA ILE A 974 10.03 -0.33 -26.32
C ILE A 974 11.30 -0.99 -25.77
N GLN A 975 11.71 -2.13 -26.35
CA GLN A 975 12.94 -2.82 -25.96
C GLN A 975 14.15 -1.90 -26.06
N SER A 976 14.26 -1.10 -27.13
CA SER A 976 15.34 -0.12 -27.27
C SER A 976 15.37 0.88 -26.11
N VAL A 977 14.22 1.33 -25.60
CA VAL A 977 14.15 2.25 -24.45
C VAL A 977 14.41 1.51 -23.13
N ASP A 978 13.97 0.26 -22.99
CA ASP A 978 14.28 -0.58 -21.83
C ASP A 978 15.77 -0.90 -21.73
N ASP A 979 16.43 -1.20 -22.85
CA ASP A 979 17.88 -1.40 -22.91
C ASP A 979 18.64 -0.11 -22.56
N MET A 980 18.11 1.05 -23.00
CA MET A 980 18.66 2.35 -22.64
C MET A 980 18.63 2.60 -21.14
N LEU A 981 17.49 2.30 -20.50
CA LEU A 981 17.30 2.49 -19.07
C LEU A 981 18.07 1.46 -18.23
N GLY A 982 18.12 0.20 -18.68
CA GLY A 982 18.70 -0.92 -17.95
C GLY A 982 20.21 -1.07 -18.11
N TYR A 983 20.77 -0.68 -19.25
CA TYR A 983 22.18 -0.91 -19.59
C TYR A 983 22.91 0.37 -20.02
N ASP A 984 22.40 1.10 -21.01
CA ASP A 984 23.19 2.21 -21.59
C ASP A 984 23.40 3.38 -20.63
N ILE A 985 22.37 3.78 -19.87
CA ILE A 985 22.50 4.87 -18.89
C ILE A 985 23.44 4.46 -17.75
N PRO A 986 23.28 3.28 -17.10
CA PRO A 986 24.26 2.81 -16.12
C PRO A 986 25.69 2.73 -16.66
N GLU A 987 25.87 2.28 -17.91
CA GLU A 987 27.19 2.24 -18.56
C GLU A 987 27.75 3.63 -18.83
N LEU A 988 26.92 4.58 -19.28
CA LEU A 988 27.31 5.97 -19.46
C LEU A 988 27.80 6.60 -18.15
N LEU A 989 27.07 6.39 -17.06
CA LEU A 989 27.43 6.92 -15.72
C LEU A 989 28.66 6.22 -15.13
N LYS A 990 28.96 4.99 -15.56
CA LYS A 990 30.20 4.29 -15.18
C LYS A 990 31.41 4.85 -15.94
N ASN A 991 31.23 5.19 -17.21
CA ASN A 991 32.32 5.62 -18.10
C ASN A 991 32.65 7.11 -17.98
N PHE A 992 31.66 7.93 -17.62
CA PHE A 992 31.84 9.38 -17.46
C PHE A 992 31.39 9.79 -16.06
N ARG A 993 32.29 10.47 -15.33
CA ARG A 993 31.94 11.11 -14.06
C ARG A 993 31.24 12.44 -14.30
N ASN A 994 30.54 12.94 -13.28
CA ASN A 994 29.99 14.28 -13.32
C ASN A 994 31.16 15.28 -13.51
N PRO A 995 31.15 16.13 -14.55
CA PRO A 995 32.28 17.03 -14.83
C PRO A 995 32.48 18.10 -13.74
N TYR A 996 31.53 18.22 -12.80
CA TYR A 996 31.56 19.15 -11.69
C TYR A 996 31.82 18.45 -10.33
N ASP A 997 32.22 17.17 -10.33
CA ASP A 997 32.56 16.41 -9.12
C ASP A 997 33.87 16.81 -8.45
#